data_AF-A0A9E2EDZ0-F1
#
_entry.id   AF-A0A9E2EDZ0-F1
#
_cell.length_a   1.000
_cell.length_b   1.000
_cell.length_c   1.000
_cell.angle_alpha   90.00
_cell.angle_beta   90.00
_cell.angle_gamma   90.00
#
_symmetry.space_group_name_H-M   'P 1'
#
loop_
_entity.id
_entity.type
_entity.pdbx_description
1 polymer ?
#
loop_
_entity_poly.entity_id
_entity_poly.type
_entity_poly.pdbx_seq_one_letter_code
_entity_poly.pdbx_strand_id
1 'polypeptide(L)'
;MSSRIQRLLLIAASAFLFAGCDGSDGAAGARGADGSDGQNAVDTGTINVTVASSGGAVAGATVTTNPATVSVDTDATGVAALVDVPIGVYTVTATVAGTGVAATQDGVNVAAGLTTDVSFLVSGIPGVVSGTILAPDGSPVEGATVSAPGSADVTTDAAGAFAIDSVVREFLTVTPPAGSNLLAGGTRVSATPGDVVDLTLSGGPEAGATFVGSDICLICHSGPMADSWMNSGHYRVVERSLDEMDLNGWPVDPGPGLCSAWFDTGVLAKIPGEPSDKDGLESHGAYIRTCNDDPDPRYEVLFDSNTDGVADEAVDLVVPVYATYGGPGTHGGEISELQARGLATNINGAWKQRYMVSIADLGTCSPTNPEDTFAKNPKPTWVGWDTTQTCEDMLMLPIQFNQRSLEWVSYHQWEWFEQRRAYSKKCSGCHEAGVTLTADAGGLVTEYAAVDYRIGCEKCHGPGSSHVANGADPNFIMNPDHMSVVDSVNVCGQCHSRGSDPIDGAFGFPWRSDVTDFDGNFVAGLHTLDWDAVDATEGYFLQKPGNWPTGFPSSHRQQYNSYLNSAHIDNPFDKLACNDCHSPHSGRGAPFEFSTGDFSGNDFLFADNSNALMSNVRCLSCHASFGPFATLSKDDIAVYHVSRGGSVDKNGVALAPDAAEQTSAEDLVEQAVKAHSGEVAGMPLAPYLPENSHIPSNYQLGEGPVGRCTSCHMTKTAKSGTWFVDADGRRIAGDNTDHSFEIVDIQPGTDQPNTCGACHASFRTSSLPPGGD
;
A
#
# COMPACT_ATOMS: atom_id res chain seq x y z
N MET A 1 -20.66 18.12 -30.87
CA MET A 1 -20.44 18.37 -32.32
C MET A 1 -19.51 17.27 -32.84
N SER A 2 -20.07 16.12 -33.19
CA SER A 2 -20.18 15.58 -34.56
C SER A 2 -18.88 15.04 -35.15
N SER A 3 -18.66 13.73 -34.98
CA SER A 3 -17.78 12.90 -35.81
C SER A 3 -18.59 11.82 -36.54
N ARG A 4 -19.63 12.24 -37.28
CA ARG A 4 -20.17 11.47 -38.41
C ARG A 4 -19.69 12.16 -39.69
N ILE A 5 -18.60 11.65 -40.29
CA ILE A 5 -18.24 11.74 -41.72
C ILE A 5 -16.90 10.99 -41.85
N GLN A 6 -16.95 9.70 -42.18
CA GLN A 6 -15.92 8.97 -42.93
C GLN A 6 -16.39 7.51 -43.08
N ARG A 7 -17.20 7.24 -44.11
CA ARG A 7 -17.37 5.96 -44.83
C ARG A 7 -18.62 6.07 -45.72
N LEU A 8 -18.48 6.78 -46.84
CA LEU A 8 -19.45 6.80 -47.94
C LEU A 8 -18.66 7.11 -49.21
N LEU A 9 -18.08 6.07 -49.82
CA LEU A 9 -17.53 6.06 -51.18
C LEU A 9 -17.22 4.60 -51.56
N LEU A 10 -17.55 4.23 -52.82
CA LEU A 10 -17.51 2.91 -53.48
C LEU A 10 -18.76 2.04 -53.19
N ILE A 11 -19.65 1.66 -54.12
CA ILE A 11 -19.56 1.45 -55.57
C ILE A 11 -20.95 1.67 -56.20
N ALA A 12 -21.05 2.54 -57.21
CA ALA A 12 -22.14 2.55 -58.17
C ALA A 12 -21.54 2.77 -59.56
N ALA A 13 -21.58 1.76 -60.42
CA ALA A 13 -21.68 1.88 -61.89
C ALA A 13 -21.52 0.51 -62.56
N SER A 14 -22.59 -0.01 -63.17
CA SER A 14 -22.55 -0.56 -64.53
C SER A 14 -23.94 -1.02 -64.98
N ALA A 15 -24.57 -0.25 -65.87
CA ALA A 15 -25.26 -0.77 -67.06
C ALA A 15 -25.70 0.38 -67.96
N PHE A 16 -24.96 0.60 -69.05
CA PHE A 16 -25.28 1.49 -70.16
C PHE A 16 -25.98 0.68 -71.28
N LEU A 17 -27.09 1.24 -71.76
CA LEU A 17 -27.61 1.30 -73.15
C LEU A 17 -27.32 0.17 -74.16
N PHE A 18 -28.40 -0.36 -74.74
CA PHE A 18 -28.50 -0.56 -76.20
C PHE A 18 -29.88 -0.11 -76.71
N ALA A 19 -29.87 0.82 -77.67
CA ALA A 19 -31.01 1.15 -78.51
C ALA A 19 -30.97 0.26 -79.77
N GLY A 20 -32.12 -0.29 -80.16
CA GLY A 20 -32.27 -1.11 -81.37
C GLY A 20 -33.70 -1.06 -81.92
N CYS A 21 -33.81 -0.39 -83.08
CA CYS A 21 -34.88 -0.22 -84.07
C CYS A 21 -36.23 -0.98 -83.95
N ASP A 22 -37.30 -0.24 -84.26
CA ASP A 22 -38.66 -0.71 -84.54
C ASP A 22 -38.72 -1.74 -85.69
N GLY A 23 -39.34 -2.88 -85.40
CA GLY A 23 -39.77 -3.89 -86.37
C GLY A 23 -41.14 -4.42 -85.97
N SER A 24 -42.08 -4.42 -86.91
CA SER A 24 -43.51 -4.73 -86.74
C SER A 24 -43.78 -6.13 -86.16
N ASP A 25 -44.72 -6.18 -85.21
CA ASP A 25 -45.20 -7.39 -84.53
C ASP A 25 -45.71 -8.47 -85.50
N GLY A 26 -45.06 -9.65 -85.45
CA GLY A 26 -45.62 -10.90 -85.97
C GLY A 26 -46.69 -11.44 -85.01
N ALA A 27 -47.78 -11.97 -85.56
CA ALA A 27 -48.97 -12.39 -84.82
C ALA A 27 -48.68 -13.28 -83.59
N ALA A 28 -49.31 -12.93 -82.46
CA ALA A 28 -49.20 -13.66 -81.20
C ALA A 28 -49.69 -15.12 -81.34
N GLY A 29 -48.82 -16.07 -80.98
CA GLY A 29 -49.20 -17.45 -80.74
C GLY A 29 -50.05 -17.60 -79.48
N ALA A 30 -50.88 -18.64 -79.42
CA ALA A 30 -51.78 -18.90 -78.29
C ALA A 30 -51.04 -18.97 -76.95
N ARG A 31 -51.61 -18.32 -75.93
CA ARG A 31 -51.10 -18.29 -74.55
C ARG A 31 -50.97 -19.72 -74.00
N GLY A 32 -49.75 -20.11 -73.62
CA GLY A 32 -49.50 -21.35 -72.89
C GLY A 32 -50.19 -21.33 -71.52
N ALA A 33 -50.48 -22.50 -70.97
CA ALA A 33 -51.10 -22.65 -69.66
C ALA A 33 -50.32 -21.90 -68.57
N ASP A 34 -51.02 -21.23 -67.66
CA ASP A 34 -50.38 -20.53 -66.53
C ASP A 34 -49.59 -21.54 -65.68
N GLY A 35 -48.37 -21.18 -65.31
CA GLY A 35 -47.55 -21.97 -64.37
C GLY A 35 -48.16 -21.95 -62.97
N SER A 36 -47.86 -22.96 -62.16
CA SER A 36 -48.24 -22.97 -60.74
C SER A 36 -47.67 -21.75 -60.01
N ASP A 37 -48.45 -21.18 -59.10
CA ASP A 37 -48.01 -20.07 -58.25
C ASP A 37 -46.64 -20.37 -57.63
N GLY A 38 -45.70 -19.43 -57.77
CA GLY A 38 -44.41 -19.50 -57.09
C GLY A 38 -44.62 -19.40 -55.57
N GLN A 39 -43.75 -20.04 -54.78
CA GLN A 39 -43.83 -19.89 -53.33
C GLN A 39 -43.63 -18.42 -52.94
N ASN A 40 -44.39 -17.97 -51.92
CA ASN A 40 -44.24 -16.62 -51.37
C ASN A 40 -42.78 -16.36 -50.97
N ALA A 41 -42.28 -15.15 -51.22
CA ALA A 41 -40.96 -14.74 -50.75
C ALA A 41 -40.96 -14.72 -49.22
N VAL A 42 -39.92 -15.30 -48.60
CA VAL A 42 -39.70 -15.17 -47.15
C VAL A 42 -39.15 -13.75 -46.91
N ASP A 43 -39.95 -12.90 -46.27
CA ASP A 43 -39.65 -11.48 -46.02
C ASP A 43 -39.41 -11.17 -44.53
N THR A 44 -39.37 -12.20 -43.70
CA THR A 44 -39.13 -12.14 -42.25
C THR A 44 -37.99 -13.05 -41.81
N GLY A 45 -37.43 -12.80 -40.63
CA GLY A 45 -36.47 -13.64 -39.91
C GLY A 45 -36.75 -13.65 -38.40
N THR A 46 -35.84 -14.22 -37.63
CA THR A 46 -35.96 -14.36 -36.16
C THR A 46 -34.79 -13.69 -35.45
N ILE A 47 -35.06 -13.00 -34.34
CA ILE A 47 -34.03 -12.55 -33.40
C ILE A 47 -34.16 -13.38 -32.13
N ASN A 48 -33.15 -14.20 -31.85
CA ASN A 48 -33.01 -14.86 -30.56
C ASN A 48 -32.26 -13.92 -29.62
N VAL A 49 -32.77 -13.79 -28.41
CA VAL A 49 -32.15 -12.96 -27.37
C VAL A 49 -31.92 -13.80 -26.14
N THR A 50 -30.69 -13.75 -25.61
CA THR A 50 -30.36 -14.29 -24.29
C THR A 50 -30.02 -13.14 -23.36
N VAL A 51 -30.67 -13.07 -22.21
CA VAL A 51 -30.43 -12.07 -21.17
C VAL A 51 -29.97 -12.79 -19.91
N ALA A 52 -28.78 -12.44 -19.44
CA ALA A 52 -28.19 -12.97 -18.22
C ALA A 52 -27.67 -11.83 -17.33
N SER A 53 -27.47 -12.10 -16.06
CA SER A 53 -26.75 -11.27 -15.09
C SER A 53 -25.66 -12.10 -14.41
N SER A 54 -24.92 -11.53 -13.46
CA SER A 54 -23.98 -12.29 -12.63
C SER A 54 -24.67 -13.45 -11.89
N GLY A 55 -25.92 -13.26 -11.48
CA GLY A 55 -26.74 -14.27 -10.80
C GLY A 55 -27.34 -15.34 -11.72
N GLY A 56 -26.99 -15.32 -13.01
CA GLY A 56 -27.46 -16.29 -14.01
C GLY A 56 -28.53 -15.72 -14.96
N ALA A 57 -29.38 -16.60 -15.47
CA ALA A 57 -30.40 -16.25 -16.46
C ALA A 57 -31.42 -15.24 -15.90
N VAL A 58 -31.76 -14.22 -16.69
CA VAL A 58 -32.73 -13.18 -16.30
C VAL A 58 -34.07 -13.48 -16.95
N ALA A 59 -35.02 -13.98 -16.16
CA ALA A 59 -36.39 -14.22 -16.59
C ALA A 59 -37.22 -12.93 -16.53
N GLY A 60 -38.17 -12.78 -17.46
CA GLY A 60 -39.11 -11.65 -17.47
C GLY A 60 -38.52 -10.32 -17.95
N ALA A 61 -37.38 -10.32 -18.62
CA ALA A 61 -36.85 -9.14 -19.29
C ALA A 61 -37.58 -8.92 -20.63
N THR A 62 -38.19 -7.75 -20.79
CA THR A 62 -38.94 -7.39 -21.99
C THR A 62 -37.98 -6.97 -23.11
N VAL A 63 -37.98 -7.73 -24.20
CA VAL A 63 -37.15 -7.48 -25.38
C VAL A 63 -37.97 -6.76 -26.45
N THR A 64 -37.45 -5.64 -26.94
CA THR A 64 -38.07 -4.78 -27.94
C THR A 64 -37.09 -4.39 -29.05
N THR A 65 -37.61 -3.91 -30.18
CA THR A 65 -36.84 -3.44 -31.33
C THR A 65 -37.13 -1.98 -31.64
N ASN A 66 -36.20 -1.31 -32.33
CA ASN A 66 -36.42 -0.02 -32.98
C ASN A 66 -35.86 -0.08 -34.43
N PRO A 67 -36.68 0.10 -35.49
CA PRO A 67 -38.13 0.36 -35.48
C PRO A 67 -38.93 -0.75 -34.79
N ALA A 68 -40.01 -0.38 -34.11
CA ALA A 68 -40.80 -1.32 -33.30
C ALA A 68 -41.47 -2.41 -34.14
N THR A 69 -41.30 -3.67 -33.71
CA THR A 69 -41.96 -4.85 -34.30
C THR A 69 -42.84 -5.54 -33.26
N VAL A 70 -42.33 -6.59 -32.62
CA VAL A 70 -42.96 -7.37 -31.55
C VAL A 70 -42.15 -7.23 -30.26
N SER A 71 -42.80 -7.48 -29.13
CA SER A 71 -42.17 -7.48 -27.81
C SER A 71 -42.40 -8.83 -27.15
N VAL A 72 -41.36 -9.41 -26.56
CA VAL A 72 -41.41 -10.70 -25.88
C VAL A 72 -40.60 -10.62 -24.59
N ASP A 73 -41.10 -11.27 -23.54
CA ASP A 73 -40.36 -11.41 -22.29
C ASP A 73 -39.49 -12.69 -22.33
N THR A 74 -38.31 -12.63 -21.73
CA THR A 74 -37.45 -13.81 -21.56
C THR A 74 -38.08 -14.86 -20.64
N ASP A 75 -37.83 -16.13 -20.95
CA ASP A 75 -38.27 -17.26 -20.13
C ASP A 75 -37.37 -17.50 -18.90
N ALA A 76 -37.63 -18.59 -18.16
CA ALA A 76 -36.85 -18.97 -16.98
C ALA A 76 -35.36 -19.27 -17.26
N THR A 77 -35.00 -19.51 -18.53
CA THR A 77 -33.62 -19.70 -18.98
C THR A 77 -33.00 -18.41 -19.52
N GLY A 78 -33.72 -17.29 -19.42
CA GLY A 78 -33.25 -15.98 -19.88
C GLY A 78 -33.35 -15.83 -21.39
N VAL A 79 -34.08 -16.71 -22.08
CA VAL A 79 -34.15 -16.73 -23.55
C VAL A 79 -35.49 -16.16 -24.03
N ALA A 80 -35.42 -15.37 -25.09
CA ALA A 80 -36.55 -14.79 -25.82
C ALA A 80 -36.33 -14.96 -27.33
N ALA A 81 -37.41 -15.09 -28.09
CA ALA A 81 -37.35 -15.11 -29.55
C ALA A 81 -38.40 -14.16 -30.15
N LEU A 82 -37.93 -13.16 -30.90
CA LEU A 82 -38.79 -12.32 -31.74
C LEU A 82 -38.90 -13.01 -33.09
N VAL A 83 -40.04 -13.62 -33.37
CA VAL A 83 -40.35 -14.30 -34.64
C VAL A 83 -41.03 -13.34 -35.61
N ASP A 84 -40.97 -13.67 -36.91
CA ASP A 84 -41.59 -12.91 -37.99
C ASP A 84 -41.16 -11.43 -38.05
N VAL A 85 -39.89 -11.15 -37.71
CA VAL A 85 -39.31 -9.81 -37.77
C VAL A 85 -38.99 -9.47 -39.24
N PRO A 86 -39.51 -8.38 -39.82
CA PRO A 86 -39.19 -8.00 -41.20
C PRO A 86 -37.69 -7.86 -41.45
N ILE A 87 -37.25 -8.12 -42.69
CA ILE A 87 -35.85 -7.92 -43.09
C ILE A 87 -35.46 -6.45 -42.88
N GLY A 88 -34.36 -6.21 -42.16
CA GLY A 88 -33.95 -4.86 -41.78
C GLY A 88 -32.79 -4.83 -40.78
N VAL A 89 -32.46 -3.63 -40.33
CA VAL A 89 -31.47 -3.38 -39.27
C VAL A 89 -32.20 -2.77 -38.09
N TYR A 90 -32.00 -3.35 -36.91
CA TYR A 90 -32.70 -2.99 -35.69
C TYR A 90 -31.72 -2.60 -34.59
N THR A 91 -32.18 -1.71 -33.72
CA THR A 91 -31.69 -1.62 -32.34
C THR A 91 -32.53 -2.56 -31.49
N VAL A 92 -31.91 -3.48 -30.76
CA VAL A 92 -32.59 -4.41 -29.85
C VAL A 92 -32.33 -3.96 -28.41
N THR A 93 -33.39 -3.85 -27.61
CA THR A 93 -33.31 -3.44 -26.20
C THR A 93 -33.99 -4.49 -25.32
N ALA A 94 -33.27 -5.00 -24.32
CA ALA A 94 -33.83 -5.82 -23.25
C ALA A 94 -33.96 -5.00 -21.97
N THR A 95 -35.17 -4.90 -21.41
CA THR A 95 -35.46 -4.15 -20.18
C THR A 95 -35.95 -5.10 -19.09
N VAL A 96 -35.26 -5.14 -17.96
CA VAL A 96 -35.59 -5.99 -16.82
C VAL A 96 -36.78 -5.39 -16.07
N ALA A 97 -37.87 -6.14 -15.97
CA ALA A 97 -39.09 -5.68 -15.33
C ALA A 97 -38.87 -5.32 -13.85
N GLY A 98 -39.42 -4.19 -13.41
CA GLY A 98 -39.38 -3.76 -12.01
C GLY A 98 -38.07 -3.12 -11.53
N THR A 99 -36.96 -3.25 -12.27
CA THR A 99 -35.66 -2.64 -11.89
C THR A 99 -35.32 -1.41 -12.73
N GLY A 100 -35.88 -1.29 -13.94
CA GLY A 100 -35.55 -0.22 -14.90
C GLY A 100 -34.18 -0.39 -15.57
N VAL A 101 -33.47 -1.50 -15.31
CA VAL A 101 -32.21 -1.85 -15.97
C VAL A 101 -32.51 -2.24 -17.41
N ALA A 102 -31.77 -1.67 -18.37
CA ALA A 102 -31.89 -2.03 -19.77
C ALA A 102 -30.51 -2.17 -20.44
N ALA A 103 -30.38 -3.15 -21.33
CA ALA A 103 -29.23 -3.31 -22.23
C ALA A 103 -29.70 -3.15 -23.68
N THR A 104 -28.87 -2.53 -24.52
CA THR A 104 -29.21 -2.21 -25.91
C THR A 104 -28.06 -2.55 -26.84
N GLN A 105 -28.39 -3.16 -27.99
CA GLN A 105 -27.45 -3.42 -29.08
C GLN A 105 -27.96 -2.79 -30.37
N ASP A 106 -27.15 -1.93 -30.97
CA ASP A 106 -27.41 -1.33 -32.29
C ASP A 106 -26.91 -2.22 -33.43
N GLY A 107 -27.57 -2.13 -34.59
CA GLY A 107 -27.06 -2.73 -35.83
C GLY A 107 -27.36 -4.23 -35.99
N VAL A 108 -28.38 -4.75 -35.32
CA VAL A 108 -28.79 -6.15 -35.43
C VAL A 108 -29.47 -6.37 -36.78
N ASN A 109 -28.84 -7.14 -37.66
CA ASN A 109 -29.32 -7.40 -39.01
C ASN A 109 -30.27 -8.59 -39.02
N VAL A 110 -31.47 -8.44 -39.59
CA VAL A 110 -32.44 -9.53 -39.81
C VAL A 110 -32.51 -9.83 -41.30
N ALA A 111 -32.34 -11.10 -41.67
CA ALA A 111 -32.35 -11.58 -43.04
C ALA A 111 -33.40 -12.69 -43.24
N ALA A 112 -33.86 -12.84 -44.49
CA ALA A 112 -34.94 -13.76 -44.88
C ALA A 112 -34.71 -15.19 -44.37
N GLY A 113 -35.60 -15.68 -43.50
CA GLY A 113 -35.59 -17.05 -42.98
C GLY A 113 -34.40 -17.39 -42.08
N LEU A 114 -33.56 -16.42 -41.71
CA LEU A 114 -32.40 -16.62 -40.85
C LEU A 114 -32.70 -16.19 -39.41
N THR A 115 -31.96 -16.79 -38.48
CA THR A 115 -31.94 -16.42 -37.07
C THR A 115 -30.70 -15.62 -36.77
N THR A 116 -30.86 -14.53 -36.00
CA THR A 116 -29.76 -13.71 -35.47
C THR A 116 -29.77 -13.80 -33.96
N ASP A 117 -28.65 -14.16 -33.36
CA ASP A 117 -28.52 -14.26 -31.90
C ASP A 117 -27.95 -12.96 -31.31
N VAL A 118 -28.55 -12.50 -30.22
CA VAL A 118 -28.17 -11.32 -29.44
C VAL A 118 -28.05 -11.74 -27.98
N SER A 119 -26.93 -11.41 -27.34
CA SER A 119 -26.72 -11.74 -25.93
C SER A 119 -26.47 -10.48 -25.12
N PHE A 120 -27.22 -10.32 -24.04
CA PHE A 120 -27.08 -9.23 -23.08
C PHE A 120 -26.61 -9.77 -21.73
N LEU A 121 -25.56 -9.14 -21.19
CA LEU A 121 -25.22 -9.24 -19.77
C LEU A 121 -25.68 -7.95 -19.08
N VAL A 122 -26.67 -8.04 -18.19
CA VAL A 122 -27.23 -6.92 -17.44
C VAL A 122 -26.69 -6.91 -16.02
N SER A 123 -26.27 -5.74 -15.54
CA SER A 123 -25.80 -5.49 -14.18
C SER A 123 -26.84 -4.72 -13.37
N GLY A 124 -26.75 -4.76 -12.04
CA GLY A 124 -27.63 -3.96 -11.17
C GLY A 124 -28.92 -4.68 -10.74
N ILE A 125 -29.02 -5.99 -10.97
CA ILE A 125 -30.13 -6.81 -10.51
C ILE A 125 -29.78 -7.35 -9.12
N PRO A 126 -30.62 -7.16 -8.08
CA PRO A 126 -30.41 -7.77 -6.78
C PRO A 126 -30.60 -9.29 -6.83
N GLY A 127 -29.87 -10.01 -6.00
CA GLY A 127 -29.99 -11.46 -5.85
C GLY A 127 -29.19 -12.00 -4.66
N VAL A 128 -29.00 -13.32 -4.66
CA VAL A 128 -28.40 -14.03 -3.53
C VAL A 128 -26.89 -14.16 -3.69
N VAL A 129 -26.16 -13.86 -2.62
CA VAL A 129 -24.77 -14.28 -2.40
C VAL A 129 -24.79 -15.35 -1.32
N SER A 130 -24.05 -16.43 -1.51
CA SER A 130 -23.90 -17.48 -0.50
C SER A 130 -22.43 -17.69 -0.14
N GLY A 131 -22.16 -18.48 0.88
CA GLY A 131 -20.78 -18.69 1.30
C GLY A 131 -20.63 -19.40 2.63
N THR A 132 -19.38 -19.48 3.10
CA THR A 132 -19.03 -20.02 4.41
C THR A 132 -18.10 -19.07 5.18
N ILE A 133 -18.30 -18.99 6.50
CA ILE A 133 -17.44 -18.24 7.41
C ILE A 133 -16.64 -19.23 8.26
N LEU A 134 -15.33 -19.10 8.23
CA LEU A 134 -14.38 -19.95 8.95
C LEU A 134 -13.56 -19.15 9.97
N ALA A 135 -13.14 -19.82 11.03
CA ALA A 135 -12.14 -19.33 11.96
C ALA A 135 -10.72 -19.56 11.39
N PRO A 136 -9.68 -18.92 11.95
CA PRO A 136 -8.29 -19.09 11.51
C PRO A 136 -7.79 -20.54 11.47
N ASP A 137 -8.30 -21.40 12.34
CA ASP A 137 -7.98 -22.83 12.38
C ASP A 137 -8.72 -23.68 11.32
N GLY A 138 -9.56 -23.04 10.49
CA GLY A 138 -10.38 -23.66 9.46
C GLY A 138 -11.72 -24.23 9.97
N SER A 139 -12.05 -24.08 11.25
CA SER A 139 -13.33 -24.52 11.79
C SER A 139 -14.49 -23.58 11.37
N PRO A 140 -15.71 -24.11 11.15
CA PRO A 140 -16.86 -23.28 10.80
C PRO A 140 -17.33 -22.41 11.97
N VAL A 141 -17.69 -21.16 11.67
CA VAL A 141 -18.19 -20.20 12.67
C VAL A 141 -19.71 -20.19 12.66
N GLU A 142 -20.34 -20.80 13.66
CA GLU A 142 -21.80 -20.76 13.85
C GLU A 142 -22.25 -19.45 14.52
N GLY A 143 -23.33 -18.85 14.00
CA GLY A 143 -23.95 -17.65 14.60
C GLY A 143 -23.24 -16.34 14.33
N ALA A 144 -22.31 -16.27 13.37
CA ALA A 144 -21.75 -15.02 12.88
C ALA A 144 -22.82 -14.27 12.06
N THR A 145 -22.88 -12.94 12.21
CA THR A 145 -23.82 -12.10 11.47
C THR A 145 -23.14 -11.59 10.20
N VAL A 146 -23.76 -11.86 9.04
CA VAL A 146 -23.34 -11.36 7.73
C VAL A 146 -24.29 -10.25 7.29
N SER A 147 -23.72 -9.12 6.90
CA SER A 147 -24.44 -7.90 6.54
C SER A 147 -23.97 -7.36 5.20
N ALA A 148 -24.88 -6.75 4.45
CA ALA A 148 -24.60 -5.98 3.25
C ALA A 148 -25.59 -4.79 3.15
N PRO A 149 -25.12 -3.56 2.85
CA PRO A 149 -25.98 -2.43 2.59
C PRO A 149 -27.20 -2.75 1.70
N GLY A 150 -28.40 -2.39 2.17
CA GLY A 150 -29.65 -2.64 1.45
C GLY A 150 -30.21 -4.06 1.57
N SER A 151 -29.50 -4.97 2.22
CA SER A 151 -29.92 -6.37 2.47
C SER A 151 -30.31 -6.55 3.94
N ALA A 152 -31.11 -7.58 4.24
CA ALA A 152 -31.38 -7.98 5.61
C ALA A 152 -30.23 -8.86 6.13
N ASP A 153 -29.79 -8.61 7.37
CA ASP A 153 -28.74 -9.40 8.01
C ASP A 153 -29.14 -10.88 8.14
N VAL A 154 -28.16 -11.76 7.97
CA VAL A 154 -28.33 -13.21 8.15
C VAL A 154 -27.29 -13.75 9.12
N THR A 155 -27.60 -14.88 9.77
CA THR A 155 -26.66 -15.56 10.67
C THR A 155 -26.20 -16.87 10.06
N THR A 156 -24.93 -17.21 10.25
CA THR A 156 -24.37 -18.49 9.79
C THR A 156 -24.92 -19.68 10.57
N ASP A 157 -25.05 -20.84 9.90
CA ASP A 157 -25.45 -22.10 10.54
C ASP A 157 -24.26 -22.86 11.17
N ALA A 158 -24.49 -24.07 11.67
CA ALA A 158 -23.46 -24.91 12.30
C ALA A 158 -22.33 -25.36 11.36
N ALA A 159 -22.50 -25.24 10.04
CA ALA A 159 -21.46 -25.44 9.04
C ALA A 159 -20.78 -24.13 8.64
N GLY A 160 -21.10 -23.00 9.32
CA GLY A 160 -20.62 -21.68 8.97
C GLY A 160 -21.28 -21.10 7.72
N ALA A 161 -22.30 -21.76 7.16
CA ALA A 161 -22.87 -21.39 5.88
C ALA A 161 -23.87 -20.24 6.01
N PHE A 162 -23.90 -19.35 5.01
CA PHE A 162 -24.87 -18.26 4.89
C PHE A 162 -25.40 -18.13 3.46
N ALA A 163 -26.56 -17.48 3.34
CA ALA A 163 -27.11 -16.99 2.09
C ALA A 163 -27.81 -15.66 2.34
N ILE A 164 -27.26 -14.58 1.79
CA ILE A 164 -27.78 -13.21 1.92
C ILE A 164 -28.42 -12.79 0.59
N ASP A 165 -29.68 -12.38 0.64
CA ASP A 165 -30.45 -11.97 -0.54
C ASP A 165 -30.47 -10.45 -0.69
N SER A 166 -30.94 -9.96 -1.84
CA SER A 166 -31.04 -8.54 -2.19
C SER A 166 -29.69 -7.82 -2.36
N VAL A 167 -28.60 -8.57 -2.56
CA VAL A 167 -27.28 -8.02 -2.89
C VAL A 167 -27.22 -7.70 -4.37
N VAL A 168 -26.74 -6.50 -4.74
CA VAL A 168 -26.56 -6.11 -6.15
C VAL A 168 -25.09 -6.22 -6.57
N ARG A 169 -24.26 -5.46 -5.88
CA ARG A 169 -22.80 -5.52 -5.87
C ARG A 169 -22.40 -4.82 -4.60
N GLU A 170 -21.86 -5.54 -3.63
CA GLU A 170 -21.60 -4.96 -2.33
C GLU A 170 -20.49 -5.70 -1.59
N PHE A 171 -19.82 -5.01 -0.67
CA PHE A 171 -18.90 -5.67 0.26
C PHE A 171 -19.69 -6.25 1.43
N LEU A 172 -19.45 -7.53 1.73
CA LEU A 172 -20.03 -8.16 2.92
C LEU A 172 -19.20 -7.80 4.15
N THR A 173 -19.88 -7.47 5.25
CA THR A 173 -19.26 -7.32 6.57
C THR A 173 -19.71 -8.46 7.47
N VAL A 174 -18.80 -8.99 8.28
CA VAL A 174 -19.06 -10.13 9.16
C VAL A 174 -18.73 -9.74 10.60
N THR A 175 -19.76 -9.80 11.45
CA THR A 175 -19.61 -9.62 12.91
C THR A 175 -19.57 -11.00 13.57
N PRO A 176 -18.51 -11.34 14.31
CA PRO A 176 -18.39 -12.65 14.95
C PRO A 176 -19.41 -12.83 16.09
N PRO A 177 -19.69 -14.08 16.51
CA PRO A 177 -20.59 -14.35 17.62
C PRO A 177 -20.10 -13.71 18.92
N ALA A 178 -21.05 -13.19 19.72
CA ALA A 178 -20.73 -12.59 21.00
C ALA A 178 -20.01 -13.59 21.93
N GLY A 179 -18.90 -13.15 22.54
CA GLY A 179 -18.09 -13.98 23.43
C GLY A 179 -17.09 -14.91 22.72
N SER A 180 -16.98 -14.85 21.39
CA SER A 180 -15.85 -15.44 20.67
C SER A 180 -14.61 -14.54 20.75
N ASN A 181 -13.43 -15.12 20.49
CA ASN A 181 -12.16 -14.40 20.38
C ASN A 181 -11.86 -13.98 18.93
N LEU A 182 -12.83 -14.10 18.02
CA LEU A 182 -12.66 -13.71 16.62
C LEU A 182 -12.89 -12.21 16.46
N LEU A 183 -12.22 -11.60 15.49
CA LEU A 183 -12.39 -10.21 15.11
C LEU A 183 -13.37 -10.06 13.95
N ALA A 184 -13.95 -8.87 13.82
CA ALA A 184 -14.77 -8.53 12.67
C ALA A 184 -13.98 -8.60 11.37
N GLY A 185 -14.65 -9.01 10.31
CA GLY A 185 -14.07 -9.20 8.99
C GLY A 185 -15.00 -8.74 7.88
N GLY A 186 -14.59 -8.98 6.65
CA GLY A 186 -15.39 -8.66 5.48
C GLY A 186 -14.69 -9.01 4.18
N THR A 187 -15.44 -8.99 3.09
CA THR A 187 -14.89 -9.28 1.77
C THR A 187 -13.98 -8.13 1.32
N ARG A 188 -12.83 -8.45 0.73
CA ARG A 188 -11.96 -7.48 0.05
C ARG A 188 -12.43 -7.15 -1.37
N VAL A 189 -13.12 -8.10 -2.02
CA VAL A 189 -13.72 -7.95 -3.35
C VAL A 189 -15.23 -7.84 -3.19
N SER A 190 -15.86 -6.92 -3.93
CA SER A 190 -17.33 -6.75 -3.90
C SER A 190 -18.00 -8.03 -4.41
N ALA A 191 -18.95 -8.58 -3.65
CA ALA A 191 -19.72 -9.74 -4.05
C ALA A 191 -20.93 -9.32 -4.89
N THR A 192 -21.29 -10.15 -5.85
CA THR A 192 -22.42 -9.99 -6.76
C THR A 192 -23.33 -11.21 -6.72
N PRO A 193 -24.61 -11.10 -7.11
CA PRO A 193 -25.51 -12.24 -7.16
C PRO A 193 -24.88 -13.44 -7.84
N GLY A 194 -25.04 -14.62 -7.24
CA GLY A 194 -24.49 -15.89 -7.73
C GLY A 194 -23.11 -16.24 -7.15
N ASP A 195 -22.41 -15.28 -6.55
CA ASP A 195 -21.09 -15.54 -5.96
C ASP A 195 -21.20 -16.46 -4.74
N VAL A 196 -20.21 -17.35 -4.61
CA VAL A 196 -19.97 -18.18 -3.43
C VAL A 196 -18.70 -17.67 -2.75
N VAL A 197 -18.85 -17.11 -1.55
CA VAL A 197 -17.80 -16.41 -0.82
C VAL A 197 -17.37 -17.21 0.39
N ASP A 198 -16.13 -17.70 0.37
CA ASP A 198 -15.50 -18.29 1.55
C ASP A 198 -14.65 -17.23 2.25
N LEU A 199 -14.93 -16.98 3.53
CA LEU A 199 -14.26 -15.94 4.31
C LEU A 199 -13.73 -16.50 5.62
N THR A 200 -12.43 -16.28 5.86
CA THR A 200 -11.79 -16.55 7.14
C THR A 200 -11.74 -15.28 7.98
N LEU A 201 -12.25 -15.34 9.20
CA LEU A 201 -12.10 -14.27 10.19
C LEU A 201 -10.73 -14.32 10.84
N SER A 202 -10.23 -13.18 11.31
CA SER A 202 -9.04 -13.13 12.17
C SER A 202 -9.37 -13.62 13.58
N GLY A 203 -8.40 -14.27 14.23
CA GLY A 203 -8.40 -14.43 15.67
C GLY A 203 -8.11 -13.10 16.37
N GLY A 204 -8.17 -13.10 17.69
CA GLY A 204 -8.00 -11.90 18.50
C GLY A 204 -7.50 -12.26 19.89
N PRO A 205 -6.68 -11.39 20.51
CA PRO A 205 -6.25 -11.59 21.87
C PRO A 205 -7.44 -11.46 22.83
N GLU A 206 -7.42 -12.24 23.91
CA GLU A 206 -8.36 -12.06 25.00
C GLU A 206 -8.08 -10.76 25.77
N ALA A 207 -9.07 -10.20 26.46
CA ALA A 207 -8.97 -8.93 27.19
C ALA A 207 -7.85 -8.88 28.27
N GLY A 208 -7.29 -10.02 28.66
CA GLY A 208 -6.17 -10.12 29.61
C GLY A 208 -4.85 -10.60 29.00
N ALA A 209 -4.76 -10.70 27.67
CA ALA A 209 -3.55 -11.13 27.01
C ALA A 209 -2.43 -10.08 27.17
N THR A 210 -1.20 -10.54 27.33
CA THR A 210 0.00 -9.71 27.48
C THR A 210 0.93 -9.92 26.30
N PHE A 211 1.76 -8.92 26.03
CA PHE A 211 2.87 -9.04 25.09
C PHE A 211 3.91 -10.03 25.65
N VAL A 212 4.47 -10.86 24.78
CA VAL A 212 5.48 -11.87 25.13
C VAL A 212 6.83 -11.61 24.45
N GLY A 213 6.88 -10.73 23.45
CA GLY A 213 8.07 -10.38 22.69
C GLY A 213 8.35 -11.32 21.52
N SER A 214 8.98 -10.80 20.47
CA SER A 214 9.24 -11.56 19.23
C SER A 214 10.12 -12.79 19.45
N ASP A 215 11.04 -12.76 20.42
CA ASP A 215 11.93 -13.89 20.69
C ASP A 215 11.16 -15.15 21.09
N ILE A 216 10.02 -15.01 21.78
CA ILE A 216 9.12 -16.14 22.09
C ILE A 216 8.39 -16.62 20.83
N CYS A 217 7.92 -15.70 19.98
CA CYS A 217 7.29 -16.06 18.71
C CYS A 217 8.24 -16.87 17.81
N LEU A 218 9.51 -16.48 17.74
CA LEU A 218 10.54 -17.13 16.91
C LEU A 218 10.87 -18.57 17.31
N ILE A 219 10.50 -19.01 18.52
CA ILE A 219 10.65 -20.41 18.95
C ILE A 219 9.80 -21.35 18.08
N CYS A 220 8.59 -20.92 17.70
CA CYS A 220 7.66 -21.70 16.88
C CYS A 220 7.60 -21.19 15.43
N HIS A 221 7.61 -19.87 15.24
CA HIS A 221 7.57 -19.21 13.93
C HIS A 221 8.98 -18.92 13.41
N SER A 222 9.67 -19.99 13.00
CA SER A 222 10.98 -19.89 12.36
C SER A 222 10.90 -20.12 10.85
N GLY A 223 11.96 -19.76 10.11
CA GLY A 223 12.09 -20.00 8.68
C GLY A 223 12.07 -18.73 7.82
N PRO A 224 11.85 -18.84 6.50
CA PRO A 224 12.14 -17.78 5.55
C PRO A 224 11.43 -16.45 5.82
N MET A 225 10.19 -16.48 6.32
CA MET A 225 9.43 -15.27 6.65
C MET A 225 10.03 -14.56 7.87
N ALA A 226 10.38 -15.31 8.92
CA ALA A 226 11.04 -14.78 10.10
C ALA A 226 12.43 -14.23 9.76
N ASP A 227 13.21 -14.97 8.97
CA ASP A 227 14.52 -14.52 8.47
C ASP A 227 14.40 -13.22 7.68
N SER A 228 13.38 -13.10 6.82
CA SER A 228 13.14 -11.88 6.06
C SER A 228 12.68 -10.72 6.94
N TRP A 229 11.86 -10.96 7.96
CA TRP A 229 11.45 -9.92 8.91
C TRP A 229 12.65 -9.39 9.68
N MET A 230 13.56 -10.27 10.14
CA MET A 230 14.82 -9.87 10.78
C MET A 230 15.75 -9.05 9.85
N ASN A 231 15.56 -9.18 8.54
CA ASN A 231 16.25 -8.37 7.53
C ASN A 231 15.46 -7.13 7.08
N SER A 232 14.29 -6.88 7.69
CA SER A 232 13.43 -5.75 7.36
C SER A 232 13.79 -4.48 8.12
N GLY A 233 13.33 -3.34 7.61
CA GLY A 233 13.39 -2.07 8.34
C GLY A 233 12.64 -2.10 9.66
N HIS A 234 11.58 -2.90 9.80
CA HIS A 234 10.81 -3.00 11.06
C HIS A 234 11.65 -3.63 12.19
N TYR A 235 12.46 -4.64 11.89
CA TYR A 235 13.38 -5.22 12.86
C TYR A 235 14.54 -4.27 13.18
N ARG A 236 15.13 -3.64 12.14
CA ARG A 236 16.42 -2.95 12.22
C ARG A 236 16.34 -1.43 12.47
N VAL A 237 15.14 -0.87 12.65
CA VAL A 237 14.98 0.60 12.74
C VAL A 237 15.55 1.17 14.03
N VAL A 238 15.48 0.43 15.14
CA VAL A 238 16.08 0.79 16.42
C VAL A 238 17.06 -0.31 16.80
N GLU A 239 18.31 0.07 17.00
CA GLU A 239 19.40 -0.86 17.25
C GLU A 239 20.10 -0.47 18.56
N ARG A 240 20.10 -1.37 19.55
CA ARG A 240 20.67 -1.15 20.89
C ARG A 240 22.00 -1.90 21.12
N SER A 241 22.42 -2.74 20.17
CA SER A 241 23.74 -3.40 20.15
C SER A 241 24.81 -2.59 19.43
N LEU A 242 24.42 -1.63 18.57
CA LEU A 242 25.34 -0.90 17.68
C LEU A 242 26.13 -1.78 16.68
N ASP A 243 25.93 -3.10 16.67
CA ASP A 243 26.59 -4.03 15.73
C ASP A 243 26.21 -3.72 14.28
N GLU A 244 24.95 -3.34 14.07
CA GLU A 244 24.41 -2.95 12.78
C GLU A 244 24.40 -1.42 12.56
N MET A 245 25.11 -0.64 13.40
CA MET A 245 25.24 0.81 13.22
C MET A 245 25.91 1.15 11.87
N ASP A 246 25.47 2.23 11.21
CA ASP A 246 26.16 2.69 10.01
C ASP A 246 27.37 3.53 10.42
N LEU A 247 28.55 3.02 10.09
CA LEU A 247 29.82 3.65 10.43
C LEU A 247 30.24 4.71 9.41
N ASN A 248 29.45 4.94 8.37
CA ASN A 248 29.70 6.04 7.45
C ASN A 248 29.68 7.38 8.20
N GLY A 249 30.76 8.15 8.05
CA GLY A 249 30.95 9.41 8.77
C GLY A 249 31.60 9.27 10.15
N TRP A 250 31.75 8.05 10.67
CA TRP A 250 32.52 7.79 11.90
C TRP A 250 34.01 7.57 11.59
N PRO A 251 34.92 7.93 12.51
CA PRO A 251 36.32 7.54 12.41
C PRO A 251 36.47 6.02 12.33
N VAL A 252 37.43 5.56 11.53
CA VAL A 252 37.75 4.13 11.40
C VAL A 252 38.15 3.54 12.74
N ASP A 253 37.81 2.27 12.96
CA ASP A 253 38.27 1.50 14.13
C ASP A 253 39.81 1.59 14.23
N PRO A 254 40.35 2.18 15.31
CA PRO A 254 41.78 2.35 15.50
C PRO A 254 42.51 1.03 15.86
N GLY A 255 41.77 -0.04 16.14
CA GLY A 255 42.26 -1.34 16.60
C GLY A 255 42.23 -1.50 18.13
N PRO A 256 42.44 -2.73 18.64
CA PRO A 256 42.20 -3.10 20.04
C PRO A 256 42.88 -2.20 21.07
N GLY A 257 42.10 -1.72 22.05
CA GLY A 257 42.56 -0.89 23.17
C GLY A 257 42.90 0.55 22.80
N LEU A 258 42.51 1.02 21.60
CA LEU A 258 42.81 2.36 21.11
C LEU A 258 41.53 3.16 20.86
N CYS A 259 41.67 4.49 20.90
CA CYS A 259 40.66 5.44 20.44
C CYS A 259 41.20 6.24 19.25
N SER A 260 40.32 6.56 18.30
CA SER A 260 40.63 7.49 17.22
C SER A 260 40.83 8.90 17.78
N ALA A 261 41.43 9.78 16.98
CA ALA A 261 41.35 11.21 17.26
C ALA A 261 39.89 11.69 17.20
N TRP A 262 39.59 12.79 17.88
CA TRP A 262 38.31 13.48 17.77
C TRP A 262 38.12 14.02 16.36
N PHE A 263 36.94 13.77 15.79
CA PHE A 263 36.51 14.26 14.50
C PHE A 263 35.42 15.32 14.67
N ASP A 264 35.64 16.51 14.12
CA ASP A 264 34.66 17.60 14.13
C ASP A 264 33.51 17.29 13.17
N THR A 265 32.28 17.25 13.70
CA THR A 265 31.09 17.03 12.87
C THR A 265 30.62 18.30 12.16
N GLY A 266 31.08 19.48 12.58
CA GLY A 266 30.56 20.78 12.15
C GLY A 266 29.16 21.10 12.69
N VAL A 267 28.59 20.23 13.53
CA VAL A 267 27.31 20.47 14.19
C VAL A 267 27.54 21.29 15.45
N LEU A 268 26.72 22.32 15.62
CA LEU A 268 26.68 23.12 16.83
C LEU A 268 25.53 22.64 17.72
N ALA A 269 25.84 22.35 18.98
CA ALA A 269 24.88 21.89 19.96
C ALA A 269 25.04 22.59 21.30
N LYS A 270 23.95 22.62 22.06
CA LYS A 270 23.94 23.16 23.41
C LYS A 270 24.36 22.09 24.42
N ILE A 271 25.13 22.50 25.42
CA ILE A 271 25.51 21.64 26.54
C ILE A 271 24.44 21.70 27.65
N PRO A 272 24.06 20.56 28.24
CA PRO A 272 23.15 20.52 29.38
C PRO A 272 23.64 21.42 30.53
N GLY A 273 22.74 22.24 31.09
CA GLY A 273 23.02 23.12 32.24
C GLY A 273 23.42 24.56 31.90
N GLU A 274 23.68 24.88 30.62
CA GLU A 274 23.91 26.26 30.17
C GLU A 274 22.60 27.04 30.00
N PRO A 275 22.59 28.39 30.03
CA PRO A 275 21.40 29.22 29.80
C PRO A 275 20.70 28.89 28.46
N SER A 276 19.38 29.03 28.34
CA SER A 276 18.57 28.46 27.24
C SER A 276 17.80 29.52 26.45
N ASP A 277 18.49 30.42 25.76
CA ASP A 277 17.81 31.51 25.05
C ASP A 277 18.01 31.33 23.54
N LYS A 278 17.01 30.79 22.82
CA LYS A 278 17.04 30.59 21.34
C LYS A 278 17.50 31.81 20.53
N ASP A 279 17.47 33.00 21.13
CA ASP A 279 17.73 34.29 20.52
C ASP A 279 19.12 34.89 20.87
N GLY A 280 20.06 34.12 21.46
CA GLY A 280 21.40 34.65 21.78
C GLY A 280 22.48 33.68 22.30
N LEU A 281 22.53 32.42 21.84
CA LEU A 281 23.35 31.39 22.49
C LEU A 281 24.76 31.18 21.92
N GLU A 282 25.69 31.02 22.86
CA GLU A 282 26.91 30.23 22.71
C GLU A 282 26.50 28.79 22.34
N SER A 283 27.05 28.29 21.25
CA SER A 283 26.78 26.95 20.72
C SER A 283 28.11 26.29 20.47
N HIS A 284 28.22 25.03 20.88
CA HIS A 284 29.50 24.35 20.97
C HIS A 284 29.68 23.34 19.87
N GLY A 285 30.92 23.13 19.46
CA GLY A 285 31.26 22.09 18.50
C GLY A 285 30.93 20.71 19.06
N ALA A 286 30.25 19.89 18.26
CA ALA A 286 30.06 18.47 18.53
C ALA A 286 31.13 17.66 17.77
N TYR A 287 31.89 16.86 18.52
CA TYR A 287 32.95 16.01 18.01
C TYR A 287 32.59 14.54 18.24
N ILE A 288 33.13 13.64 17.43
CA ILE A 288 32.91 12.20 17.57
C ILE A 288 34.21 11.41 17.56
N ARG A 289 34.23 10.24 18.18
CA ARG A 289 35.32 9.28 18.08
C ARG A 289 34.86 7.83 18.16
N THR A 290 35.72 6.95 17.65
CA THR A 290 35.57 5.49 17.74
C THR A 290 36.68 4.96 18.64
N CYS A 291 36.31 4.20 19.66
CA CYS A 291 37.19 3.46 20.54
C CYS A 291 36.96 1.96 20.35
N ASN A 292 37.99 1.15 20.54
CA ASN A 292 37.88 -0.30 20.52
C ASN A 292 38.31 -0.82 21.89
N ASP A 293 37.32 -1.27 22.67
CA ASP A 293 37.52 -1.71 24.04
C ASP A 293 37.93 -3.19 24.14
N ASP A 294 38.02 -3.89 23.00
CA ASP A 294 38.33 -5.32 22.84
C ASP A 294 37.46 -6.24 23.71
N PRO A 295 36.44 -6.94 23.15
CA PRO A 295 36.19 -7.10 21.71
C PRO A 295 35.32 -6.00 21.08
N ASP A 296 34.70 -5.13 21.87
CA ASP A 296 33.58 -4.31 21.40
C ASP A 296 33.98 -2.88 21.05
N PRO A 297 33.48 -2.32 19.93
CA PRO A 297 33.65 -0.91 19.61
C PRO A 297 32.75 -0.03 20.48
N ARG A 298 33.28 1.12 20.92
CA ARG A 298 32.55 2.17 21.64
C ARG A 298 32.58 3.47 20.86
N TYR A 299 31.42 4.08 20.70
CA TYR A 299 31.26 5.34 19.97
C TYR A 299 30.90 6.45 20.94
N GLU A 300 31.51 7.62 20.77
CA GLU A 300 31.34 8.73 21.71
C GLU A 300 31.17 10.06 20.99
N VAL A 301 30.40 10.95 21.63
CA VAL A 301 30.20 12.34 21.22
C VAL A 301 30.74 13.25 22.31
N LEU A 302 31.58 14.21 21.94
CA LEU A 302 32.09 15.25 22.83
C LEU A 302 31.46 16.60 22.47
N PHE A 303 31.10 17.37 23.49
CA PHE A 303 30.65 18.75 23.35
C PHE A 303 31.65 19.69 24.01
N ASP A 304 32.24 20.58 23.21
CA ASP A 304 33.24 21.56 23.65
C ASP A 304 32.63 22.54 24.67
N SER A 305 32.98 22.38 25.94
CA SER A 305 32.38 23.14 27.05
C SER A 305 33.00 24.50 27.29
N ASN A 306 34.18 24.73 26.72
CA ASN A 306 35.01 25.89 27.03
C ASN A 306 35.10 26.85 25.84
N THR A 307 34.48 26.52 24.70
CA THR A 307 34.38 27.29 23.44
C THR A 307 35.71 27.57 22.75
N ASP A 308 36.78 26.84 23.10
CA ASP A 308 38.09 27.06 22.49
C ASP A 308 38.24 26.43 21.10
N GLY A 309 37.25 25.64 20.67
CA GLY A 309 37.25 24.94 19.39
C GLY A 309 38.20 23.74 19.37
N VAL A 310 38.58 23.21 20.53
CA VAL A 310 39.50 22.09 20.70
C VAL A 310 38.83 21.03 21.56
N ALA A 311 38.67 19.83 20.99
CA ALA A 311 38.12 18.70 21.74
C ALA A 311 39.10 18.22 22.83
N ASP A 312 38.72 18.39 24.10
CA ASP A 312 39.48 17.94 25.27
C ASP A 312 38.58 17.26 26.32
N GLU A 313 38.66 15.93 26.38
CA GLU A 313 37.87 15.10 27.30
C GLU A 313 38.12 15.39 28.80
N ALA A 314 39.20 16.11 29.14
CA ALA A 314 39.48 16.47 30.53
C ALA A 314 38.57 17.59 31.06
N VAL A 315 38.01 18.40 30.15
CA VAL A 315 37.18 19.57 30.48
C VAL A 315 35.80 19.51 29.84
N ASP A 316 35.67 18.79 28.72
CA ASP A 316 34.46 18.73 27.91
C ASP A 316 33.49 17.63 28.31
N LEU A 317 32.23 17.80 27.91
CA LEU A 317 31.20 16.79 28.13
C LEU A 317 31.34 15.69 27.09
N VAL A 318 31.73 14.50 27.53
CA VAL A 318 31.71 13.27 26.71
C VAL A 318 30.46 12.46 27.00
N VAL A 319 29.78 12.04 25.95
CA VAL A 319 28.55 11.27 25.99
C VAL A 319 28.70 10.03 25.08
N PRO A 320 28.59 8.81 25.62
CA PRO A 320 28.64 7.60 24.82
C PRO A 320 27.35 7.41 24.02
N VAL A 321 27.49 6.87 22.81
CA VAL A 321 26.38 6.35 22.03
C VAL A 321 25.98 5.01 22.60
N TYR A 322 24.68 4.83 22.81
CA TYR A 322 24.08 3.64 23.39
C TYR A 322 23.18 2.90 22.40
N ALA A 323 22.50 3.63 21.52
CA ALA A 323 21.62 3.04 20.52
C ALA A 323 21.55 3.94 19.29
N THR A 324 21.04 3.40 18.18
CA THR A 324 20.75 4.16 16.97
C THR A 324 19.30 4.02 16.54
N TYR A 325 18.83 5.06 15.84
CA TYR A 325 17.58 5.04 15.10
C TYR A 325 17.89 5.28 13.62
N GLY A 326 17.39 4.40 12.76
CA GLY A 326 17.80 4.31 11.35
C GLY A 326 19.08 3.51 11.19
N GLY A 327 19.23 2.78 10.08
CA GLY A 327 20.31 1.80 9.86
C GLY A 327 20.10 0.92 8.62
N PRO A 328 20.81 -0.22 8.47
CA PRO A 328 20.90 -1.08 7.27
C PRO A 328 19.61 -1.56 6.63
N GLY A 329 18.48 -1.45 7.32
CA GLY A 329 17.19 -2.03 6.96
C GLY A 329 16.51 -1.47 5.69
N THR A 330 17.24 -0.95 4.71
CA THR A 330 16.67 -0.64 3.40
C THR A 330 17.37 -1.43 2.28
N HIS A 331 16.67 -2.44 1.77
CA HIS A 331 16.84 -3.05 0.45
C HIS A 331 18.07 -3.96 0.24
N GLY A 332 18.07 -5.12 0.90
CA GLY A 332 19.03 -6.21 0.62
C GLY A 332 19.08 -6.71 -0.83
N GLY A 333 18.17 -6.30 -1.71
CA GLY A 333 18.22 -6.58 -3.16
C GLY A 333 18.90 -5.51 -4.01
N GLU A 334 18.65 -4.23 -3.74
CA GLU A 334 19.28 -3.11 -4.45
C GLU A 334 20.75 -2.94 -4.03
N ILE A 335 21.07 -3.29 -2.78
CA ILE A 335 22.44 -3.32 -2.27
C ILE A 335 23.32 -4.28 -3.08
N SER A 336 22.81 -5.47 -3.44
CA SER A 336 23.55 -6.46 -4.22
C SER A 336 23.86 -5.97 -5.64
N GLU A 337 22.93 -5.25 -6.29
CA GLU A 337 23.15 -4.64 -7.59
C GLU A 337 24.14 -3.46 -7.54
N LEU A 338 24.04 -2.61 -6.52
CA LEU A 338 24.96 -1.48 -6.32
C LEU A 338 26.38 -1.98 -5.96
N GLN A 339 26.49 -3.06 -5.19
CA GLN A 339 27.73 -3.77 -4.89
C GLN A 339 28.32 -4.44 -6.14
N ALA A 340 27.51 -5.13 -6.95
CA ALA A 340 27.94 -5.75 -8.20
C ALA A 340 28.48 -4.75 -9.23
N ARG A 341 27.98 -3.51 -9.21
CA ARG A 341 28.48 -2.40 -10.03
C ARG A 341 29.73 -1.71 -9.46
N GLY A 342 30.20 -2.11 -8.27
CA GLY A 342 31.35 -1.51 -7.59
C GLY A 342 31.09 -0.10 -7.06
N LEU A 343 29.82 0.30 -6.95
CA LEU A 343 29.37 1.65 -6.58
C LEU A 343 28.92 1.74 -5.12
N ALA A 344 29.05 0.64 -4.38
CA ALA A 344 28.65 0.47 -3.00
C ALA A 344 29.54 -0.57 -2.33
N THR A 345 30.26 -0.22 -1.27
CA THR A 345 30.92 -1.22 -0.41
C THR A 345 30.07 -1.59 0.80
N ASN A 346 29.14 -0.71 1.22
CA ASN A 346 28.07 -0.92 2.19
C ASN A 346 27.03 0.20 1.98
N ILE A 347 25.80 -0.12 1.57
CA ILE A 347 24.71 0.87 1.53
C ILE A 347 23.61 0.40 2.46
N ASN A 348 23.82 0.76 3.72
CA ASN A 348 22.86 0.59 4.79
C ASN A 348 21.91 1.78 4.75
N GLY A 349 20.63 1.62 4.43
CA GLY A 349 19.72 2.77 4.53
C GLY A 349 19.86 3.78 3.38
N ALA A 350 18.77 4.27 2.82
CA ALA A 350 18.81 5.45 1.95
C ALA A 350 18.83 6.79 2.73
N TRP A 351 19.01 6.82 4.07
CA TRP A 351 18.46 7.90 4.91
C TRP A 351 19.27 8.32 6.17
N LYS A 352 18.61 8.93 7.16
CA LYS A 352 19.23 9.61 8.30
C LYS A 352 19.47 8.61 9.43
N GLN A 353 20.69 8.48 9.94
CA GLN A 353 20.95 7.77 11.18
C GLN A 353 21.03 8.77 12.34
N ARG A 354 20.29 8.49 13.41
CA ARG A 354 20.29 9.25 14.66
C ARG A 354 20.90 8.39 15.75
N TYR A 355 21.52 9.05 16.71
CA TYR A 355 22.24 8.41 17.81
C TYR A 355 21.55 8.74 19.12
N MET A 356 21.65 7.84 20.09
CA MET A 356 20.98 7.95 21.37
C MET A 356 21.94 7.68 22.52
N VAL A 357 21.69 8.29 23.67
CA VAL A 357 22.38 8.03 24.93
C VAL A 357 21.38 7.50 25.96
N SER A 358 21.80 6.55 26.80
CA SER A 358 21.01 6.05 27.93
C SER A 358 20.94 7.05 29.09
N ILE A 359 19.81 7.08 29.82
CA ILE A 359 19.60 7.96 30.98
C ILE A 359 19.76 7.27 32.35
N ALA A 360 20.16 5.99 32.39
CA ALA A 360 19.98 5.10 33.53
C ALA A 360 20.86 5.36 34.76
N ASP A 361 20.37 5.05 35.97
CA ASP A 361 21.14 5.01 37.22
C ASP A 361 21.54 3.56 37.56
N LEU A 362 22.83 3.25 37.38
CA LEU A 362 23.41 1.90 37.55
C LEU A 362 23.15 1.24 38.93
N GLY A 363 22.85 2.01 39.98
CA GLY A 363 22.60 1.47 41.31
C GLY A 363 21.16 1.00 41.55
N THR A 364 20.21 1.52 40.77
CA THR A 364 18.77 1.24 40.88
C THR A 364 18.24 0.42 39.70
N CYS A 365 18.98 0.40 38.58
CA CYS A 365 18.66 -0.31 37.34
C CYS A 365 19.51 -1.58 37.14
N SER A 366 19.11 -2.47 36.21
CA SER A 366 20.01 -3.51 35.67
C SER A 366 21.30 -2.86 35.13
N PRO A 367 22.48 -3.40 35.44
CA PRO A 367 23.73 -2.83 34.95
C PRO A 367 23.94 -3.02 33.44
N THR A 368 23.19 -3.94 32.82
CA THR A 368 23.23 -4.22 31.38
C THR A 368 22.00 -3.66 30.67
N ASN A 369 22.12 -3.41 29.37
CA ASN A 369 20.97 -3.17 28.51
C ASN A 369 20.07 -4.42 28.46
N PRO A 370 18.82 -4.29 27.99
CA PRO A 370 17.91 -5.43 27.92
C PRO A 370 18.33 -6.57 26.99
N GLU A 371 19.28 -6.33 26.09
CA GLU A 371 19.86 -7.36 25.20
C GLU A 371 21.14 -7.98 25.78
N ASP A 372 21.53 -7.59 27.00
CA ASP A 372 22.78 -7.96 27.68
C ASP A 372 24.06 -7.71 26.85
N THR A 373 24.00 -6.80 25.87
CA THR A 373 25.11 -6.50 24.96
C THR A 373 26.06 -5.43 25.50
N PHE A 374 25.57 -4.46 26.30
CA PHE A 374 26.42 -3.39 26.85
C PHE A 374 26.07 -3.00 28.28
N ALA A 375 27.08 -2.58 29.03
CA ALA A 375 26.88 -1.93 30.33
C ALA A 375 26.21 -0.56 30.14
N LYS A 376 25.16 -0.28 30.92
CA LYS A 376 24.54 1.05 30.94
C LYS A 376 25.51 2.06 31.55
N ASN A 377 25.42 3.31 31.14
CA ASN A 377 26.21 4.37 31.76
C ASN A 377 25.54 4.85 33.04
N PRO A 378 26.30 5.31 34.04
CA PRO A 378 25.71 5.94 35.20
C PRO A 378 24.94 7.19 34.77
N LYS A 379 23.89 7.51 35.53
CA LYS A 379 23.00 8.63 35.24
C LYS A 379 23.84 9.90 35.13
N PRO A 380 23.80 10.61 33.99
CA PRO A 380 24.54 11.86 33.87
C PRO A 380 24.06 12.88 34.91
N THR A 381 24.98 13.62 35.51
CA THR A 381 24.68 14.58 36.59
C THR A 381 23.75 15.72 36.16
N TRP A 382 23.70 16.00 34.85
CA TRP A 382 22.81 17.00 34.25
C TRP A 382 21.37 16.50 34.02
N VAL A 383 21.12 15.20 34.19
CA VAL A 383 19.75 14.65 34.21
C VAL A 383 19.15 14.92 35.59
N GLY A 384 18.26 15.92 35.67
CA GLY A 384 17.70 16.39 36.94
C GLY A 384 16.48 15.61 37.45
N TRP A 385 15.86 14.75 36.62
CA TRP A 385 14.62 14.03 36.97
C TRP A 385 14.89 12.63 37.53
N ASP A 386 13.89 12.00 38.15
CA ASP A 386 13.99 10.63 38.64
C ASP A 386 13.99 9.64 37.47
N THR A 387 15.00 8.78 37.43
CA THR A 387 15.20 7.77 36.38
C THR A 387 14.97 6.34 36.86
N THR A 388 14.55 6.16 38.13
CA THR A 388 14.39 4.85 38.77
C THR A 388 13.41 3.95 38.02
N GLN A 389 12.37 4.53 37.43
CA GLN A 389 11.35 3.82 36.64
C GLN A 389 11.44 4.09 35.13
N THR A 390 12.51 4.75 34.68
CA THR A 390 12.77 5.04 33.25
C THR A 390 14.17 4.59 32.85
N CYS A 391 14.67 3.53 33.51
CA CYS A 391 15.99 2.95 33.32
C CYS A 391 16.33 2.52 31.88
N GLU A 392 15.32 2.28 31.05
CA GLU A 392 15.48 1.85 29.66
C GLU A 392 15.37 3.01 28.68
N ASP A 393 15.00 4.20 29.17
CA ASP A 393 14.78 5.36 28.33
C ASP A 393 16.10 5.98 27.87
N MET A 394 16.00 6.77 26.81
CA MET A 394 17.13 7.31 26.08
C MET A 394 16.85 8.75 25.66
N LEU A 395 17.92 9.51 25.44
CA LEU A 395 17.84 10.83 24.81
C LEU A 395 18.43 10.75 23.41
N MET A 396 17.73 11.33 22.43
CA MET A 396 18.27 11.49 21.08
C MET A 396 19.39 12.52 21.12
N LEU A 397 20.59 12.14 20.69
CA LEU A 397 21.73 13.04 20.58
C LEU A 397 21.45 14.12 19.53
N PRO A 398 22.07 15.31 19.66
CA PRO A 398 21.80 16.46 18.79
C PRO A 398 22.42 16.36 17.39
N ILE A 399 23.05 15.22 17.09
CA ILE A 399 23.72 14.91 15.82
C ILE A 399 22.91 13.88 15.05
N GLN A 400 22.91 14.01 13.72
CA GLN A 400 22.29 13.07 12.81
C GLN A 400 23.15 12.98 11.56
N PHE A 401 23.46 11.76 11.12
CA PHE A 401 24.19 11.55 9.88
C PHE A 401 23.20 11.38 8.73
N ASN A 402 23.35 12.18 7.67
CA ASN A 402 22.57 12.04 6.45
C ASN A 402 23.35 11.17 5.46
N GLN A 403 23.00 9.89 5.34
CA GLN A 403 23.68 8.94 4.46
C GLN A 403 23.66 9.38 2.99
N ARG A 404 22.64 10.14 2.58
CA ARG A 404 22.51 10.62 1.20
C ARG A 404 23.47 11.75 0.86
N SER A 405 23.63 12.74 1.75
CA SER A 405 24.58 13.84 1.50
C SER A 405 25.97 13.56 2.07
N LEU A 406 26.13 12.48 2.85
CA LEU A 406 27.33 12.18 3.63
C LEU A 406 27.71 13.35 4.55
N GLU A 407 26.70 14.01 5.11
CA GLU A 407 26.86 15.19 5.97
C GLU A 407 26.28 14.92 7.35
N TRP A 408 26.98 15.41 8.36
CA TRP A 408 26.43 15.61 9.69
C TRP A 408 25.50 16.81 9.69
N VAL A 409 24.32 16.65 10.29
CA VAL A 409 23.33 17.71 10.45
C VAL A 409 22.81 17.74 11.88
N SER A 410 22.34 18.91 12.30
CA SER A 410 21.78 19.06 13.63
C SER A 410 20.39 18.43 13.77
N TYR A 411 20.10 17.92 14.97
CA TYR A 411 18.81 17.37 15.35
C TYR A 411 18.41 17.89 16.73
N HIS A 412 17.52 18.87 16.80
CA HIS A 412 17.05 19.43 18.09
C HIS A 412 18.19 19.87 19.02
N GLN A 413 19.19 20.53 18.44
CA GLN A 413 20.45 20.88 19.08
C GLN A 413 20.37 21.71 20.37
N TRP A 414 19.21 22.34 20.64
CA TRP A 414 19.00 23.25 21.77
C TRP A 414 18.36 22.60 23.00
N GLU A 415 17.73 21.44 22.81
CA GLU A 415 16.76 20.87 23.75
C GLU A 415 16.90 19.35 23.89
N TRP A 416 17.88 18.76 23.22
CA TRP A 416 18.09 17.32 23.13
C TRP A 416 18.18 16.61 24.49
N PHE A 417 18.67 17.31 25.52
CA PHE A 417 18.86 16.80 26.88
C PHE A 417 17.64 16.96 27.79
N GLU A 418 16.54 17.54 27.31
CA GLU A 418 15.32 17.71 28.10
C GLU A 418 14.46 16.45 28.08
N GLN A 419 13.86 16.06 29.21
CA GLN A 419 12.98 14.89 29.32
C GLN A 419 11.82 14.89 28.31
N ARG A 420 11.33 16.07 27.89
CA ARG A 420 10.29 16.18 26.84
C ARG A 420 10.73 15.64 25.47
N ARG A 421 12.03 15.38 25.28
CA ARG A 421 12.66 14.84 24.07
C ARG A 421 13.08 13.38 24.22
N ALA A 422 12.82 12.76 25.37
CA ALA A 422 13.14 11.37 25.62
C ALA A 422 12.45 10.43 24.63
N TYR A 423 13.12 9.31 24.36
CA TYR A 423 12.71 8.32 23.38
C TYR A 423 11.35 7.71 23.74
N SER A 424 11.13 7.39 25.01
CA SER A 424 9.85 6.89 25.56
C SER A 424 8.66 7.80 25.22
N LYS A 425 8.86 9.12 25.16
CA LYS A 425 7.80 10.09 24.89
C LYS A 425 7.56 10.32 23.40
N LYS A 426 8.60 10.18 22.57
CA LYS A 426 8.58 10.64 21.16
C LYS A 426 8.62 9.53 20.13
N CYS A 427 9.07 8.33 20.51
CA CYS A 427 9.47 7.29 19.57
C CYS A 427 8.94 5.90 19.95
N SER A 428 8.99 5.51 21.23
CA SER A 428 8.78 4.11 21.67
C SER A 428 7.47 3.50 21.19
N GLY A 429 6.35 4.22 21.30
CA GLY A 429 5.04 3.68 20.93
C GLY A 429 4.92 3.21 19.46
N CYS A 430 5.73 3.79 18.56
CA CYS A 430 5.79 3.34 17.17
C CYS A 430 6.91 2.33 16.89
N HIS A 431 7.94 2.23 17.74
CA HIS A 431 9.18 1.52 17.43
C HIS A 431 9.45 0.31 18.34
N GLU A 432 8.55 0.03 19.29
CA GLU A 432 8.71 -1.03 20.30
C GLU A 432 7.38 -1.70 20.58
N ALA A 433 7.34 -2.99 20.91
CA ALA A 433 6.12 -3.71 21.29
C ALA A 433 5.90 -3.82 22.81
N GLY A 434 4.63 -3.83 23.22
CA GLY A 434 4.22 -3.88 24.62
C GLY A 434 4.85 -2.80 25.48
N VAL A 435 4.63 -1.52 25.14
CA VAL A 435 5.19 -0.42 25.95
C VAL A 435 4.33 -0.22 27.19
N THR A 436 4.96 -0.10 28.36
CA THR A 436 4.33 0.36 29.59
C THR A 436 4.75 1.80 29.81
N LEU A 437 3.79 2.71 29.98
CA LEU A 437 4.05 4.15 30.11
C LEU A 437 3.22 4.75 31.24
N THR A 438 3.83 5.61 32.04
CA THR A 438 3.10 6.59 32.86
C THR A 438 3.69 7.98 32.65
N ALA A 439 2.85 9.01 32.77
CA ALA A 439 3.27 10.39 32.66
C ALA A 439 2.71 11.24 33.79
N ASP A 440 3.44 12.28 34.17
CA ASP A 440 2.96 13.31 35.09
C ASP A 440 1.96 14.27 34.42
N ALA A 441 1.42 15.22 35.18
CA ALA A 441 0.47 16.22 34.67
C ALA A 441 1.06 17.17 33.59
N GLY A 442 2.39 17.20 33.42
CA GLY A 442 3.08 17.91 32.34
C GLY A 442 3.36 17.01 31.12
N GLY A 443 2.87 15.78 31.14
CA GLY A 443 3.11 14.76 30.12
C GLY A 443 4.54 14.24 30.11
N LEU A 444 5.34 14.44 31.17
CA LEU A 444 6.70 13.90 31.26
C LEU A 444 6.64 12.46 31.75
N VAL A 445 7.38 11.57 31.08
CA VAL A 445 7.32 10.12 31.34
C VAL A 445 7.97 9.80 32.69
N THR A 446 7.21 9.18 33.58
CA THR A 446 7.62 8.77 34.93
C THR A 446 7.87 7.28 35.07
N GLU A 447 7.34 6.49 34.14
CA GLU A 447 7.58 5.04 34.03
C GLU A 447 7.66 4.66 32.56
N TYR A 448 8.64 3.82 32.22
CA TYR A 448 8.80 3.30 30.87
C TYR A 448 9.48 1.92 30.88
N ALA A 449 8.84 0.99 30.19
CA ALA A 449 9.39 -0.31 29.83
C ALA A 449 8.86 -0.74 28.46
N ALA A 450 9.54 -1.67 27.79
CA ALA A 450 9.03 -2.35 26.61
C ALA A 450 9.30 -3.85 26.68
N VAL A 451 8.36 -4.65 26.17
CA VAL A 451 8.55 -6.11 26.06
C VAL A 451 9.42 -6.48 24.86
N ASP A 452 9.33 -5.70 23.78
CA ASP A 452 10.13 -5.87 22.58
C ASP A 452 10.70 -4.51 22.14
N TYR A 453 12.02 -4.41 22.00
CA TYR A 453 12.70 -3.16 21.62
C TYR A 453 12.73 -2.91 20.11
N ARG A 454 12.05 -3.74 19.34
CA ARG A 454 11.93 -3.67 17.88
C ARG A 454 10.47 -3.41 17.51
N ILE A 455 10.21 -3.13 16.23
CA ILE A 455 8.85 -3.29 15.68
C ILE A 455 8.59 -4.79 15.52
N GLY A 456 8.28 -5.41 16.66
CA GLY A 456 8.08 -6.84 16.87
C GLY A 456 6.80 -7.39 16.24
N CYS A 457 6.71 -8.73 16.18
CA CYS A 457 5.55 -9.45 15.65
C CYS A 457 4.23 -8.93 16.25
N GLU A 458 4.20 -8.80 17.58
CA GLU A 458 3.02 -8.39 18.35
C GLU A 458 2.61 -6.94 18.14
N LYS A 459 3.43 -6.12 17.45
CA LYS A 459 3.01 -4.77 17.08
C LYS A 459 2.01 -4.76 15.93
N CYS A 460 2.02 -5.80 15.09
CA CYS A 460 1.02 -6.01 14.04
C CYS A 460 0.03 -7.12 14.37
N HIS A 461 0.46 -8.10 15.17
CA HIS A 461 -0.31 -9.29 15.54
C HIS A 461 -0.95 -9.23 16.95
N GLY A 462 -0.73 -8.12 17.68
CA GLY A 462 -1.20 -7.93 19.04
C GLY A 462 -0.56 -8.85 20.09
N PRO A 463 -1.00 -8.73 21.35
CA PRO A 463 -0.53 -9.55 22.47
C PRO A 463 -0.69 -11.06 22.23
N GLY A 464 0.42 -11.80 22.28
CA GLY A 464 0.47 -13.22 21.93
C GLY A 464 0.34 -14.20 23.10
N SER A 465 0.20 -13.75 24.36
CA SER A 465 0.21 -14.66 25.49
C SER A 465 -0.89 -15.72 25.45
N SER A 466 -2.11 -15.36 25.04
CA SER A 466 -3.22 -16.33 24.95
C SER A 466 -2.98 -17.34 23.83
N HIS A 467 -2.43 -16.91 22.69
CA HIS A 467 -2.02 -17.81 21.61
C HIS A 467 -0.96 -18.82 22.08
N VAL A 468 0.09 -18.36 22.74
CA VAL A 468 1.15 -19.23 23.27
C VAL A 468 0.59 -20.19 24.34
N ALA A 469 -0.23 -19.69 25.26
CA ALA A 469 -0.81 -20.49 26.35
C ALA A 469 -1.78 -21.58 25.87
N ASN A 470 -2.47 -21.35 24.74
CA ASN A 470 -3.41 -22.28 24.14
C ASN A 470 -2.76 -23.20 23.09
N GLY A 471 -1.44 -23.39 23.14
CA GLY A 471 -0.75 -24.34 22.25
C GLY A 471 -0.59 -23.83 20.82
N ALA A 472 -0.37 -22.51 20.68
CA ALA A 472 -0.27 -21.81 19.39
C ALA A 472 -1.57 -21.87 18.56
N ASP A 473 -2.72 -21.78 19.22
CA ASP A 473 -4.03 -21.71 18.56
C ASP A 473 -4.20 -20.35 17.84
N PRO A 474 -4.39 -20.33 16.50
CA PRO A 474 -4.49 -19.09 15.73
C PRO A 474 -5.78 -18.30 16.01
N ASN A 475 -6.76 -18.86 16.71
CA ASN A 475 -7.97 -18.15 17.14
C ASN A 475 -7.68 -17.06 18.20
N PHE A 476 -6.50 -17.08 18.83
CA PHE A 476 -6.11 -16.19 19.94
C PHE A 476 -5.04 -15.14 19.55
N ILE A 477 -4.80 -14.94 18.26
CA ILE A 477 -3.86 -13.95 17.72
C ILE A 477 -4.46 -13.33 16.46
N MET A 478 -4.20 -12.04 16.24
CA MET A 478 -4.73 -11.40 15.03
C MET A 478 -3.87 -11.68 13.81
N ASN A 479 -4.51 -11.69 12.65
CA ASN A 479 -3.87 -11.74 11.35
C ASN A 479 -4.45 -10.62 10.46
N PRO A 480 -3.67 -9.57 10.12
CA PRO A 480 -4.12 -8.46 9.29
C PRO A 480 -4.70 -8.84 7.92
N ASP A 481 -4.38 -10.03 7.38
CA ASP A 481 -4.92 -10.51 6.10
C ASP A 481 -6.41 -10.91 6.23
N HIS A 482 -6.83 -11.34 7.42
CA HIS A 482 -8.19 -11.83 7.73
C HIS A 482 -9.05 -10.82 8.53
N MET A 483 -8.59 -9.58 8.67
CA MET A 483 -9.34 -8.49 9.29
C MET A 483 -10.15 -7.70 8.26
N SER A 484 -11.07 -6.86 8.73
CA SER A 484 -11.67 -5.83 7.88
C SER A 484 -10.58 -4.95 7.24
N VAL A 485 -10.85 -4.37 6.07
CA VAL A 485 -9.88 -3.51 5.38
C VAL A 485 -9.48 -2.32 6.25
N VAL A 486 -10.44 -1.71 6.95
CA VAL A 486 -10.17 -0.57 7.85
C VAL A 486 -9.23 -0.98 8.99
N ASP A 487 -9.47 -2.12 9.62
CA ASP A 487 -8.62 -2.59 10.71
C ASP A 487 -7.23 -2.98 10.23
N SER A 488 -7.14 -3.64 9.07
CA SER A 488 -5.88 -3.99 8.41
C SER A 488 -5.04 -2.74 8.09
N VAL A 489 -5.68 -1.66 7.63
CA VAL A 489 -5.03 -0.36 7.39
C VAL A 489 -4.60 0.29 8.72
N ASN A 490 -5.42 0.19 9.77
CA ASN A 490 -5.11 0.75 11.10
C ASN A 490 -3.87 0.10 11.76
N VAL A 491 -3.57 -1.16 11.46
CA VAL A 491 -2.30 -1.82 11.87
C VAL A 491 -1.07 -1.02 11.42
N CYS A 492 -1.13 -0.44 10.21
CA CYS A 492 -0.06 0.42 9.68
C CYS A 492 -0.23 1.87 10.17
N GLY A 493 -1.48 2.33 10.24
CA GLY A 493 -1.85 3.69 10.65
C GLY A 493 -1.37 4.09 12.03
N GLN A 494 -1.21 3.13 12.96
CA GLN A 494 -0.71 3.43 14.30
C GLN A 494 0.72 4.03 14.33
N CYS A 495 1.52 3.79 13.27
CA CYS A 495 2.88 4.33 13.16
C CYS A 495 3.04 5.25 11.96
N HIS A 496 2.42 4.92 10.82
CA HIS A 496 2.54 5.65 9.55
C HIS A 496 1.53 6.80 9.43
N SER A 497 1.28 7.46 10.55
CA SER A 497 0.42 8.64 10.66
C SER A 497 1.05 9.71 11.55
N ARG A 498 0.40 10.87 11.62
CA ARG A 498 0.87 12.02 12.41
C ARG A 498 -0.26 12.62 13.22
N GLY A 499 -0.03 12.76 14.52
CA GLY A 499 -1.04 13.17 15.47
C GLY A 499 -0.51 13.27 16.90
N SER A 500 -1.43 13.24 17.84
CA SER A 500 -1.15 13.07 19.27
C SER A 500 -2.17 12.14 19.90
N ASP A 501 -1.88 11.57 21.07
CA ASP A 501 -2.94 11.00 21.89
C ASP A 501 -4.04 12.06 22.16
N PRO A 502 -5.31 11.64 22.35
CA PRO A 502 -6.41 12.56 22.53
C PRO A 502 -6.64 13.00 23.99
N ILE A 503 -5.94 12.41 24.96
CA ILE A 503 -6.26 12.57 26.39
C ILE A 503 -5.57 13.80 26.97
N ASP A 504 -4.25 13.86 26.86
CA ASP A 504 -3.44 14.97 27.34
C ASP A 504 -2.50 15.52 26.26
N GLY A 505 -2.38 14.83 25.13
CA GLY A 505 -1.51 15.19 24.02
C GLY A 505 -0.03 15.06 24.36
N ALA A 506 0.32 14.30 25.41
CA ALA A 506 1.70 14.06 25.83
C ALA A 506 2.48 13.25 24.79
N PHE A 507 1.82 12.33 24.10
CA PHE A 507 2.41 11.32 23.22
C PHE A 507 2.12 11.60 21.75
N GLY A 508 3.12 11.36 20.90
CA GLY A 508 3.05 11.54 19.45
C GLY A 508 2.70 10.26 18.69
N PHE A 509 2.08 9.30 19.37
CA PHE A 509 1.70 7.97 18.90
C PHE A 509 0.40 7.52 19.61
N PRO A 510 -0.31 6.50 19.10
CA PRO A 510 -1.55 6.00 19.69
C PRO A 510 -1.26 5.25 21.01
N TRP A 511 -1.64 5.86 22.12
CA TRP A 511 -1.60 5.28 23.46
C TRP A 511 -2.55 6.05 24.37
N ARG A 512 -3.19 5.37 25.34
CA ARG A 512 -4.17 5.98 26.22
C ARG A 512 -3.89 5.68 27.69
N SER A 513 -3.72 6.73 28.49
CA SER A 513 -3.53 6.64 29.95
C SER A 513 -4.80 6.28 30.71
N ASP A 514 -5.96 6.48 30.11
CA ASP A 514 -7.27 6.24 30.70
C ASP A 514 -7.84 4.85 30.37
N VAL A 515 -7.10 4.04 29.59
CA VAL A 515 -7.46 2.67 29.25
C VAL A 515 -6.45 1.71 29.87
N THR A 516 -6.96 0.72 30.60
CA THR A 516 -6.13 -0.29 31.29
C THR A 516 -5.85 -1.52 30.43
N ASP A 517 -6.69 -1.79 29.45
CA ASP A 517 -6.56 -2.96 28.58
C ASP A 517 -5.26 -2.82 27.78
N PHE A 518 -4.47 -3.90 27.78
CA PHE A 518 -3.17 -3.97 27.12
C PHE A 518 -2.20 -2.83 27.51
N ASP A 519 -2.25 -2.37 28.76
CA ASP A 519 -1.43 -1.26 29.29
C ASP A 519 -1.57 0.05 28.47
N GLY A 520 -2.77 0.28 27.93
CA GLY A 520 -3.08 1.47 27.12
C GLY A 520 -2.54 1.41 25.69
N ASN A 521 -1.97 0.29 25.25
CA ASN A 521 -1.53 0.09 23.87
C ASN A 521 -2.73 0.03 22.91
N PHE A 522 -2.56 0.60 21.72
CA PHE A 522 -3.51 0.40 20.63
C PHE A 522 -3.42 -1.03 20.09
N VAL A 523 -4.56 -1.65 19.79
CA VAL A 523 -4.67 -3.00 19.24
C VAL A 523 -5.71 -2.98 18.14
N ALA A 524 -5.29 -3.13 16.89
CA ALA A 524 -6.18 -3.05 15.72
C ALA A 524 -7.26 -4.14 15.76
N GLY A 525 -8.46 -3.83 15.24
CA GLY A 525 -9.63 -4.72 15.26
C GLY A 525 -10.33 -4.83 16.61
N LEU A 526 -9.68 -4.43 17.71
CA LEU A 526 -10.31 -4.28 19.03
C LEU A 526 -10.55 -2.81 19.37
N HIS A 527 -9.69 -1.91 18.90
CA HIS A 527 -9.74 -0.48 19.17
C HIS A 527 -9.93 0.34 17.89
N THR A 528 -10.63 1.47 18.02
CA THR A 528 -10.68 2.51 16.99
C THR A 528 -9.39 3.31 16.99
N LEU A 529 -8.71 3.45 15.84
CA LEU A 529 -7.48 4.24 15.75
C LEU A 529 -7.78 5.74 15.81
N ASP A 530 -8.58 6.22 14.87
CA ASP A 530 -8.87 7.64 14.70
C ASP A 530 -9.83 8.13 15.79
N TRP A 531 -9.44 9.22 16.45
CA TRP A 531 -10.27 9.88 17.44
C TRP A 531 -11.09 11.00 16.79
N ASP A 532 -12.38 11.03 17.12
CA ASP A 532 -13.29 12.13 16.82
C ASP A 532 -14.09 12.52 18.08
N ALA A 533 -14.25 13.82 18.31
CA ALA A 533 -14.87 14.35 19.52
C ALA A 533 -16.38 14.02 19.65
N VAL A 534 -17.01 13.60 18.56
CA VAL A 534 -18.45 13.33 18.47
C VAL A 534 -18.69 11.86 18.15
N ASP A 535 -18.02 11.35 17.12
CA ASP A 535 -18.36 10.07 16.50
C ASP A 535 -17.43 8.92 16.92
N ALA A 536 -16.27 9.21 17.51
CA ALA A 536 -15.26 8.21 17.89
C ALA A 536 -14.44 8.64 19.14
N THR A 537 -15.12 8.91 20.25
CA THR A 537 -14.48 9.39 21.50
C THR A 537 -13.56 8.36 22.15
N GLU A 538 -13.73 7.09 21.79
CA GLU A 538 -12.91 5.94 22.16
C GLU A 538 -11.64 5.79 21.31
N GLY A 539 -11.49 6.58 20.25
CA GLY A 539 -10.31 6.56 19.38
C GLY A 539 -8.99 6.79 20.14
N TYR A 540 -7.91 6.24 19.62
CA TYR A 540 -6.59 6.27 20.26
C TYR A 540 -5.70 7.42 19.78
N PHE A 541 -6.04 8.05 18.65
CA PHE A 541 -5.14 9.01 18.01
C PHE A 541 -5.88 10.14 17.32
N LEU A 542 -5.62 11.37 17.78
CA LEU A 542 -6.10 12.58 17.12
C LEU A 542 -5.15 12.93 15.97
N GLN A 543 -5.59 12.64 14.74
CA GLN A 543 -4.85 12.92 13.53
C GLN A 543 -4.60 14.43 13.36
N LYS A 544 -3.34 14.81 13.15
CA LYS A 544 -2.87 16.18 12.91
C LYS A 544 -1.84 16.18 11.76
N PRO A 545 -2.27 15.82 10.54
CA PRO A 545 -1.36 15.82 9.40
C PRO A 545 -0.88 17.24 9.09
N GLY A 546 0.40 17.36 8.73
CA GLY A 546 0.96 18.55 8.12
C GLY A 546 0.92 18.43 6.61
N ASN A 547 0.11 19.26 5.96
CA ASN A 547 -0.10 19.26 4.52
C ASN A 547 0.36 20.58 3.88
N TRP A 548 0.75 20.50 2.62
CA TRP A 548 0.86 21.66 1.73
C TRP A 548 -0.54 22.24 1.46
N PRO A 549 -0.67 23.50 0.99
CA PRO A 549 -1.97 24.10 0.66
C PRO A 549 -2.80 23.32 -0.37
N THR A 550 -2.16 22.47 -1.14
CA THR A 550 -2.74 21.57 -2.17
C THR A 550 -3.32 20.28 -1.58
N GLY A 551 -3.11 20.01 -0.29
CA GLY A 551 -3.58 18.80 0.40
C GLY A 551 -2.53 17.70 0.54
N PHE A 552 -1.43 17.74 -0.23
CA PHE A 552 -0.37 16.73 -0.16
C PHE A 552 0.44 16.78 1.15
N PRO A 553 0.95 15.65 1.66
CA PRO A 553 1.81 15.61 2.83
C PRO A 553 3.04 16.54 2.75
N SER A 554 3.24 17.40 3.76
CA SER A 554 4.45 18.22 3.93
C SER A 554 5.36 17.74 5.04
N SER A 555 4.90 16.79 5.84
CA SER A 555 5.55 16.33 7.06
C SER A 555 5.82 14.83 7.06
N HIS A 556 6.67 14.43 8.00
CA HIS A 556 7.10 13.05 8.18
C HIS A 556 5.92 12.12 8.52
N ARG A 557 5.90 10.92 7.90
CA ARG A 557 5.09 9.71 8.23
C ARG A 557 3.58 9.90 8.10
N GLN A 558 3.12 10.19 6.89
CA GLN A 558 1.71 10.51 6.63
C GLN A 558 1.09 9.62 5.55
N GLN A 559 1.65 8.43 5.36
CA GLN A 559 1.18 7.47 4.37
C GLN A 559 -0.27 7.06 4.65
N TYR A 560 -0.62 6.79 5.91
CA TYR A 560 -2.00 6.55 6.33
C TYR A 560 -2.90 7.73 5.99
N ASN A 561 -2.50 8.94 6.40
CA ASN A 561 -3.32 10.14 6.20
C ASN A 561 -3.59 10.43 4.72
N SER A 562 -2.62 10.19 3.83
CA SER A 562 -2.82 10.28 2.38
C SER A 562 -3.65 9.13 1.83
N TYR A 563 -3.41 7.91 2.30
CA TYR A 563 -4.07 6.70 1.81
C TYR A 563 -5.58 6.74 2.00
N LEU A 564 -6.05 7.34 3.11
CA LEU A 564 -7.48 7.55 3.37
C LEU A 564 -8.18 8.42 2.32
N ASN A 565 -7.43 9.18 1.50
CA ASN A 565 -7.98 9.97 0.39
C ASN A 565 -7.78 9.28 -0.97
N SER A 566 -7.29 8.04 -1.01
CA SER A 566 -6.97 7.34 -2.25
C SER A 566 -8.17 6.59 -2.83
N ALA A 567 -8.19 6.42 -4.16
CA ALA A 567 -9.19 5.56 -4.80
C ALA A 567 -9.03 4.08 -4.44
N HIS A 568 -7.92 3.67 -3.82
CA HIS A 568 -7.66 2.27 -3.46
C HIS A 568 -8.43 1.81 -2.22
N ILE A 569 -8.66 2.72 -1.25
CA ILE A 569 -9.48 2.39 -0.07
C ILE A 569 -10.98 2.44 -0.36
N ASP A 570 -11.39 3.33 -1.28
CA ASP A 570 -12.79 3.55 -1.68
C ASP A 570 -13.15 2.89 -3.03
N ASN A 571 -12.37 1.92 -3.47
CA ASN A 571 -12.59 1.22 -4.73
C ASN A 571 -13.90 0.40 -4.66
N PRO A 572 -14.83 0.56 -5.63
CA PRO A 572 -16.12 -0.13 -5.61
C PRO A 572 -16.04 -1.63 -6.00
N PHE A 573 -14.87 -2.11 -6.43
CA PHE A 573 -14.63 -3.49 -6.83
C PHE A 573 -13.72 -4.22 -5.84
N ASP A 574 -12.57 -3.61 -5.51
CA ASP A 574 -11.54 -4.23 -4.67
C ASP A 574 -11.04 -3.24 -3.61
N LYS A 575 -11.52 -3.35 -2.37
CA LYS A 575 -11.01 -2.55 -1.26
C LYS A 575 -9.63 -3.05 -0.87
N LEU A 576 -8.63 -2.18 -1.00
CA LEU A 576 -7.27 -2.51 -0.68
C LEU A 576 -6.89 -2.04 0.72
N ALA A 577 -5.94 -2.74 1.33
CA ALA A 577 -5.23 -2.35 2.53
C ALA A 577 -3.73 -2.18 2.24
N CYS A 578 -2.97 -1.73 3.23
CA CYS A 578 -1.53 -1.51 3.06
C CYS A 578 -0.78 -2.82 2.74
N ASN A 579 -1.16 -3.92 3.41
CA ASN A 579 -0.61 -5.26 3.19
C ASN A 579 -1.04 -5.88 1.85
N ASP A 580 -2.05 -5.28 1.22
CA ASP A 580 -2.28 -5.21 -0.22
C ASP A 580 -0.94 -5.22 -0.94
N CYS A 581 -0.32 -4.05 -1.06
CA CYS A 581 0.88 -3.86 -1.87
C CYS A 581 2.19 -4.11 -1.12
N HIS A 582 2.20 -4.05 0.22
CA HIS A 582 3.40 -4.09 1.04
C HIS A 582 3.48 -5.35 1.89
N SER A 583 4.70 -5.82 2.17
CA SER A 583 4.90 -6.82 3.23
C SER A 583 5.71 -6.25 4.38
N PRO A 584 5.18 -6.25 5.62
CA PRO A 584 5.95 -5.85 6.80
C PRO A 584 7.04 -6.86 7.15
N HIS A 585 6.95 -8.09 6.63
CA HIS A 585 7.94 -9.15 6.81
C HIS A 585 9.10 -9.07 5.80
N SER A 586 9.06 -8.16 4.83
CA SER A 586 10.04 -8.08 3.74
C SER A 586 10.92 -6.85 3.84
N GLY A 587 12.24 -7.05 3.86
CA GLY A 587 13.21 -5.95 3.71
C GLY A 587 13.26 -5.31 2.31
N ARG A 588 12.53 -5.88 1.34
CA ARG A 588 12.31 -5.28 0.02
C ARG A 588 11.03 -4.48 -0.03
N GLY A 589 10.05 -4.77 0.85
CA GLY A 589 8.73 -4.13 0.89
C GLY A 589 7.68 -4.79 -0.01
N ALA A 590 8.04 -5.85 -0.74
CA ALA A 590 7.15 -6.66 -1.58
C ALA A 590 6.48 -7.77 -0.78
N PRO A 591 5.25 -8.21 -1.15
CA PRO A 591 4.79 -9.54 -0.77
C PRO A 591 5.76 -10.63 -1.28
N PHE A 592 5.85 -11.75 -0.55
CA PHE A 592 6.55 -12.94 -1.05
C PHE A 592 5.77 -13.60 -2.19
N GLU A 593 4.45 -13.58 -2.06
CA GLU A 593 3.48 -14.06 -3.01
C GLU A 593 2.16 -13.31 -2.82
N PHE A 594 1.33 -13.25 -3.85
CA PHE A 594 -0.04 -12.75 -3.74
C PHE A 594 -0.95 -13.45 -4.74
N SER A 595 -2.22 -13.61 -4.40
CA SER A 595 -3.24 -14.13 -5.31
C SER A 595 -4.15 -13.02 -5.84
N THR A 596 -4.69 -13.22 -7.04
CA THR A 596 -5.72 -12.36 -7.62
C THR A 596 -6.53 -13.12 -8.67
N GLY A 597 -7.85 -12.88 -8.69
CA GLY A 597 -8.74 -13.46 -9.70
C GLY A 597 -8.99 -12.53 -10.89
N ASP A 598 -9.37 -13.07 -12.05
CA ASP A 598 -9.92 -12.31 -13.18
C ASP A 598 -11.46 -12.40 -13.28
N PHE A 599 -12.06 -11.60 -14.15
CA PHE A 599 -13.51 -11.63 -14.40
C PHE A 599 -14.00 -12.90 -15.11
N SER A 600 -13.09 -13.76 -15.57
CA SER A 600 -13.42 -15.05 -16.18
C SER A 600 -13.44 -16.18 -15.15
N GLY A 601 -13.20 -15.87 -13.86
CA GLY A 601 -13.16 -16.84 -12.78
C GLY A 601 -11.83 -17.61 -12.69
N ASN A 602 -10.77 -17.14 -13.36
CA ASN A 602 -9.43 -17.69 -13.15
C ASN A 602 -8.80 -17.07 -11.91
N ASP A 603 -8.09 -17.87 -11.13
CA ASP A 603 -7.22 -17.44 -10.04
C ASP A 603 -5.75 -17.52 -10.45
N PHE A 604 -4.96 -16.55 -10.01
CA PHE A 604 -3.54 -16.42 -10.29
C PHE A 604 -2.78 -16.22 -8.98
N LEU A 605 -1.88 -17.15 -8.66
CA LEU A 605 -0.93 -17.00 -7.56
C LEU A 605 0.42 -16.56 -8.13
N PHE A 606 0.81 -15.33 -7.87
CA PHE A 606 2.12 -14.78 -8.23
C PHE A 606 3.10 -15.00 -7.08
N ALA A 607 4.24 -15.62 -7.36
CA ALA A 607 5.29 -15.89 -6.37
C ALA A 607 6.67 -15.69 -6.98
N ASP A 608 7.70 -15.73 -6.13
CA ASP A 608 9.10 -15.53 -6.48
C ASP A 608 9.42 -14.15 -7.11
N ASN A 609 10.70 -13.81 -7.12
CA ASN A 609 11.20 -12.50 -7.58
C ASN A 609 10.44 -11.29 -6.99
N SER A 610 10.69 -11.04 -5.71
CA SER A 610 10.15 -9.87 -4.99
C SER A 610 10.41 -8.51 -5.65
N ASN A 611 11.45 -8.37 -6.49
CA ASN A 611 11.68 -7.12 -7.23
C ASN A 611 10.59 -6.91 -8.31
N ALA A 612 10.21 -7.97 -9.03
CA ALA A 612 9.13 -7.93 -10.00
C ALA A 612 7.77 -7.70 -9.32
N LEU A 613 7.55 -8.34 -8.16
CA LEU A 613 6.34 -8.17 -7.32
C LEU A 613 6.20 -6.77 -6.68
N MET A 614 7.18 -5.87 -6.83
CA MET A 614 7.03 -4.44 -6.46
C MET A 614 7.06 -3.51 -7.66
N SER A 615 7.25 -4.06 -8.86
CA SER A 615 7.30 -3.29 -10.09
C SER A 615 5.93 -3.33 -10.76
N ASN A 616 5.90 -3.35 -12.09
CA ASN A 616 4.67 -3.26 -12.86
C ASN A 616 3.73 -4.45 -12.61
N VAL A 617 4.24 -5.64 -12.28
CA VAL A 617 3.42 -6.85 -12.04
C VAL A 617 2.35 -6.59 -10.98
N ARG A 618 2.74 -5.96 -9.87
CA ARG A 618 1.85 -5.72 -8.74
C ARG A 618 0.70 -4.77 -9.02
N CYS A 619 0.97 -3.75 -9.82
CA CYS A 619 -0.04 -2.77 -10.20
C CYS A 619 -0.92 -3.37 -11.30
N LEU A 620 -0.29 -3.93 -12.33
CA LEU A 620 -0.99 -4.44 -13.50
C LEU A 620 -1.78 -5.73 -13.19
N SER A 621 -1.48 -6.46 -12.12
CA SER A 621 -2.31 -7.58 -11.66
C SER A 621 -3.75 -7.16 -11.31
N CYS A 622 -3.97 -5.88 -10.97
CA CYS A 622 -5.29 -5.30 -10.76
C CYS A 622 -5.71 -4.35 -11.90
N HIS A 623 -4.77 -3.58 -12.46
CA HIS A 623 -5.07 -2.56 -13.47
C HIS A 623 -5.15 -3.08 -14.91
N ALA A 624 -4.59 -4.25 -15.23
CA ALA A 624 -4.76 -4.86 -16.55
C ALA A 624 -6.24 -5.05 -16.84
N SER A 625 -6.61 -4.85 -18.12
CA SER A 625 -7.99 -4.89 -18.61
C SER A 625 -8.85 -3.67 -18.24
N PHE A 626 -8.25 -2.65 -17.61
CA PHE A 626 -8.94 -1.41 -17.26
C PHE A 626 -8.25 -0.16 -17.80
N GLY A 627 -9.08 0.85 -18.13
CA GLY A 627 -8.61 2.20 -18.43
C GLY A 627 -7.48 2.23 -19.46
N PRO A 628 -6.35 2.91 -19.18
CA PRO A 628 -5.19 2.96 -20.07
C PRO A 628 -4.54 1.60 -20.38
N PHE A 629 -4.81 0.58 -19.56
CA PHE A 629 -4.27 -0.77 -19.68
C PHE A 629 -5.31 -1.79 -20.15
N ALA A 630 -6.43 -1.33 -20.74
CA ALA A 630 -7.50 -2.19 -21.25
C ALA A 630 -7.04 -3.18 -22.34
N THR A 631 -5.90 -2.93 -22.98
CA THR A 631 -5.30 -3.82 -23.98
C THR A 631 -4.51 -4.98 -23.37
N LEU A 632 -4.22 -4.94 -22.06
CA LEU A 632 -3.53 -6.01 -21.35
C LEU A 632 -4.55 -6.92 -20.68
N SER A 633 -4.31 -8.22 -20.72
CA SER A 633 -5.02 -9.23 -19.92
C SER A 633 -4.21 -9.60 -18.67
N LYS A 634 -4.85 -10.22 -17.68
CA LYS A 634 -4.11 -10.79 -16.53
C LYS A 634 -3.16 -11.90 -16.96
N ASP A 635 -3.49 -12.64 -18.01
CA ASP A 635 -2.60 -13.65 -18.62
C ASP A 635 -1.31 -13.02 -19.15
N ASP A 636 -1.39 -11.84 -19.81
CA ASP A 636 -0.20 -11.12 -20.26
C ASP A 636 0.70 -10.74 -19.07
N ILE A 637 0.11 -10.34 -17.94
CA ILE A 637 0.86 -9.99 -16.73
C ILE A 637 1.48 -11.22 -16.08
N ALA A 638 0.76 -12.35 -16.06
CA ALA A 638 1.26 -13.61 -15.56
C ALA A 638 2.49 -14.09 -16.37
N VAL A 639 2.39 -14.07 -17.69
CA VAL A 639 3.51 -14.43 -18.59
C VAL A 639 4.68 -13.45 -18.42
N TYR A 640 4.40 -12.14 -18.30
CA TYR A 640 5.41 -11.13 -18.03
C TYR A 640 6.14 -11.38 -16.70
N HIS A 641 5.44 -11.79 -15.63
CA HIS A 641 6.10 -12.12 -14.36
C HIS A 641 7.04 -13.32 -14.50
N VAL A 642 6.62 -14.35 -15.23
CA VAL A 642 7.48 -15.51 -15.52
C VAL A 642 8.71 -15.12 -16.34
N SER A 643 8.58 -14.21 -17.33
CA SER A 643 9.72 -13.73 -18.12
C SER A 643 10.76 -12.99 -17.27
N ARG A 644 10.32 -12.39 -16.16
CA ARG A 644 11.17 -11.75 -15.16
C ARG A 644 11.79 -12.74 -14.18
N GLY A 645 11.56 -14.04 -14.31
CA GLY A 645 12.07 -15.07 -13.41
C GLY A 645 11.24 -15.24 -12.13
N GLY A 646 9.98 -14.79 -12.13
CA GLY A 646 8.99 -15.18 -11.14
C GLY A 646 8.28 -16.49 -11.50
N SER A 647 7.37 -16.94 -10.64
CA SER A 647 6.50 -18.09 -10.87
C SER A 647 5.03 -17.67 -10.77
N VAL A 648 4.16 -18.32 -11.56
CA VAL A 648 2.71 -18.10 -11.50
C VAL A 648 1.99 -19.44 -11.61
N ASP A 649 1.08 -19.70 -10.68
CA ASP A 649 0.09 -20.77 -10.80
C ASP A 649 -1.25 -20.18 -11.25
N LYS A 650 -1.79 -20.66 -12.38
CA LYS A 650 -3.13 -20.31 -12.86
C LYS A 650 -4.09 -21.46 -12.54
N ASN A 651 -5.10 -21.22 -11.71
CA ASN A 651 -6.05 -22.22 -11.24
C ASN A 651 -5.35 -23.46 -10.63
N GLY A 652 -4.28 -23.22 -9.85
CA GLY A 652 -3.47 -24.28 -9.23
C GLY A 652 -2.56 -25.05 -10.19
N VAL A 653 -2.39 -24.58 -11.43
CA VAL A 653 -1.49 -25.18 -12.43
C VAL A 653 -0.39 -24.19 -12.79
N ALA A 654 0.86 -24.60 -12.60
CA ALA A 654 2.03 -23.80 -12.96
C ALA A 654 2.01 -23.37 -14.43
N LEU A 655 2.10 -22.06 -14.65
CA LEU A 655 2.18 -21.45 -15.97
C LEU A 655 3.61 -21.59 -16.50
N ALA A 656 3.75 -22.20 -17.69
CA ALA A 656 5.05 -22.45 -18.33
C ALA A 656 5.05 -21.92 -19.77
N PRO A 657 5.08 -20.58 -19.96
CA PRO A 657 5.06 -19.97 -21.28
C PRO A 657 6.39 -20.19 -22.01
N ASP A 658 6.34 -20.35 -23.33
CA ASP A 658 7.54 -20.44 -24.15
C ASP A 658 8.21 -19.07 -24.33
N ALA A 659 9.42 -19.06 -24.92
CA ALA A 659 10.20 -17.84 -25.09
C ALA A 659 9.50 -16.79 -25.98
N ALA A 660 8.69 -17.21 -26.96
CA ALA A 660 7.97 -16.29 -27.84
C ALA A 660 6.79 -15.64 -27.12
N GLU A 661 6.07 -16.42 -26.30
CA GLU A 661 5.01 -15.92 -25.43
C GLU A 661 5.56 -14.90 -24.42
N GLN A 662 6.70 -15.22 -23.80
CA GLN A 662 7.40 -14.30 -22.88
C GLN A 662 7.81 -13.00 -23.55
N THR A 663 8.46 -13.05 -24.72
CA THR A 663 8.83 -11.84 -25.48
C THR A 663 7.60 -11.02 -25.88
N SER A 664 6.51 -11.69 -26.29
CA SER A 664 5.27 -10.99 -26.64
C SER A 664 4.67 -10.26 -25.44
N ALA A 665 4.65 -10.88 -24.26
CA ALA A 665 4.15 -10.25 -23.04
C ALA A 665 5.01 -9.05 -22.62
N GLU A 666 6.35 -9.17 -22.72
CA GLU A 666 7.27 -8.06 -22.49
C GLU A 666 7.00 -6.86 -23.39
N ASP A 667 6.85 -7.11 -24.70
CA ASP A 667 6.56 -6.08 -25.68
C ASP A 667 5.20 -5.40 -25.41
N LEU A 668 4.18 -6.17 -25.05
CA LEU A 668 2.84 -5.65 -24.73
C LEU A 668 2.87 -4.76 -23.49
N VAL A 669 3.47 -5.22 -22.40
CA VAL A 669 3.57 -4.47 -21.15
C VAL A 669 4.40 -3.20 -21.36
N GLU A 670 5.55 -3.28 -22.04
CA GLU A 670 6.39 -2.13 -22.36
C GLU A 670 5.61 -1.08 -23.17
N GLN A 671 4.92 -1.50 -24.23
CA GLN A 671 4.14 -0.59 -25.08
C GLN A 671 3.01 0.08 -24.32
N ALA A 672 2.27 -0.66 -23.49
CA ALA A 672 1.17 -0.13 -22.71
C ALA A 672 1.67 0.89 -21.66
N VAL A 673 2.75 0.58 -20.94
CA VAL A 673 3.34 1.49 -19.97
C VAL A 673 3.90 2.76 -20.63
N LYS A 674 4.56 2.63 -21.80
CA LYS A 674 5.03 3.79 -22.57
C LYS A 674 3.88 4.64 -23.14
N ALA A 675 2.81 4.01 -23.59
CA ALA A 675 1.64 4.72 -24.08
C ALA A 675 1.01 5.54 -22.94
N HIS A 676 0.81 4.92 -21.79
CA HIS A 676 0.30 5.58 -20.59
C HIS A 676 1.19 6.75 -20.14
N SER A 677 2.51 6.53 -20.02
CA SER A 677 3.43 7.61 -19.62
C SER A 677 3.55 8.72 -20.67
N GLY A 678 3.40 8.38 -21.95
CA GLY A 678 3.31 9.33 -23.05
C GLY A 678 2.06 10.21 -22.97
N GLU A 679 0.92 9.62 -22.65
CA GLU A 679 -0.36 10.32 -22.54
C GLU A 679 -0.43 11.19 -21.28
N VAL A 680 -0.07 10.64 -20.12
CA VAL A 680 -0.28 11.30 -18.82
C VAL A 680 0.86 12.25 -18.46
N ALA A 681 2.10 11.92 -18.83
CA ALA A 681 3.28 12.70 -18.45
C ALA A 681 4.04 13.31 -19.64
N GLY A 682 3.55 13.15 -20.87
CA GLY A 682 4.21 13.69 -22.05
C GLY A 682 5.56 13.04 -22.36
N MET A 683 5.77 11.80 -21.91
CA MET A 683 7.05 11.07 -22.05
C MET A 683 7.00 9.86 -23.01
N PRO A 684 6.52 10.00 -24.28
CA PRO A 684 6.32 8.84 -25.16
C PRO A 684 7.64 8.17 -25.61
N LEU A 685 8.78 8.86 -25.44
CA LEU A 685 10.10 8.39 -25.83
C LEU A 685 11.00 8.03 -24.63
N ALA A 686 10.44 8.01 -23.41
CA ALA A 686 11.20 7.58 -22.25
C ALA A 686 11.66 6.11 -22.42
N PRO A 687 12.90 5.77 -22.04
CA PRO A 687 13.33 4.38 -22.00
C PRO A 687 12.45 3.57 -21.03
N TYR A 688 12.29 2.28 -21.29
CA TYR A 688 11.56 1.38 -20.38
C TYR A 688 12.56 0.55 -19.60
N LEU A 689 12.72 0.88 -18.32
CA LEU A 689 13.71 0.31 -17.41
C LEU A 689 13.03 -0.16 -16.12
N PRO A 690 12.11 -1.15 -16.19
CA PRO A 690 11.24 -1.55 -15.08
C PRO A 690 11.98 -2.23 -13.92
N GLU A 691 13.20 -2.71 -14.15
CA GLU A 691 14.03 -3.44 -13.17
C GLU A 691 15.07 -2.55 -12.50
N ASN A 692 15.43 -1.41 -13.10
CA ASN A 692 16.45 -0.54 -12.53
C ASN A 692 15.92 0.11 -11.23
N SER A 693 16.77 0.13 -10.19
CA SER A 693 16.44 0.82 -8.95
C SER A 693 16.25 2.31 -9.16
N HIS A 694 15.21 2.86 -8.52
CA HIS A 694 14.88 4.27 -8.54
C HIS A 694 15.90 5.16 -7.80
N ILE A 695 16.99 4.58 -7.28
CA ILE A 695 18.08 5.27 -6.61
C ILE A 695 19.21 5.47 -7.63
N PRO A 696 19.33 6.65 -8.26
CA PRO A 696 20.46 6.91 -9.15
C PRO A 696 21.78 6.76 -8.39
N SER A 697 22.77 6.11 -9.01
CA SER A 697 24.14 5.91 -8.49
C SER A 697 24.86 7.20 -8.09
N ASN A 698 24.32 8.34 -8.51
CA ASN A 698 24.88 9.68 -8.41
C ASN A 698 23.73 10.66 -8.60
N TYR A 699 23.07 11.05 -7.50
CA TYR A 699 21.94 11.99 -7.50
C TYR A 699 22.27 13.39 -8.10
N GLN A 700 23.51 13.63 -8.50
CA GLN A 700 23.89 14.85 -9.21
C GLN A 700 23.47 14.89 -10.68
N LEU A 701 22.96 13.82 -11.30
CA LEU A 701 22.57 13.84 -12.72
C LEU A 701 21.28 13.04 -12.98
N GLY A 702 20.39 13.61 -13.81
CA GLY A 702 19.01 13.18 -14.06
C GLY A 702 18.84 11.92 -14.91
N GLU A 703 19.28 10.76 -14.41
CA GLU A 703 19.11 9.46 -15.07
C GLU A 703 18.47 8.41 -14.15
N GLY A 704 17.42 8.79 -13.40
CA GLY A 704 16.59 7.80 -12.69
C GLY A 704 15.82 6.93 -13.69
N PRO A 705 15.60 5.63 -13.41
CA PRO A 705 14.89 4.76 -14.35
C PRO A 705 13.40 5.08 -14.47
N VAL A 706 12.95 5.13 -15.71
CA VAL A 706 11.57 5.37 -16.14
C VAL A 706 10.95 4.07 -16.66
N GLY A 707 9.63 3.93 -16.60
CA GLY A 707 8.91 2.72 -17.04
C GLY A 707 8.47 1.77 -15.92
N ARG A 708 8.61 2.15 -14.65
CA ARG A 708 8.00 1.44 -13.51
C ARG A 708 6.87 2.29 -12.91
N CYS A 709 5.73 1.68 -12.57
CA CYS A 709 4.58 2.41 -11.99
C CYS A 709 4.97 3.21 -10.74
N THR A 710 5.77 2.62 -9.85
CA THR A 710 6.22 3.26 -8.61
C THR A 710 7.20 4.43 -8.84
N SER A 711 7.75 4.60 -10.04
CA SER A 711 8.59 5.77 -10.37
C SER A 711 7.76 7.06 -10.38
N CYS A 712 6.48 6.99 -10.79
CA CYS A 712 5.59 8.14 -10.86
C CYS A 712 4.54 8.15 -9.74
N HIS A 713 4.03 6.98 -9.31
CA HIS A 713 3.00 6.88 -8.27
C HIS A 713 3.55 6.67 -6.84
N MET A 714 4.88 6.75 -6.65
CA MET A 714 5.62 7.03 -5.40
C MET A 714 5.15 6.39 -4.07
N THR A 715 4.79 5.10 -4.09
CA THR A 715 4.21 4.30 -2.99
C THR A 715 5.15 3.94 -1.82
N LYS A 716 6.18 4.72 -1.52
CA LYS A 716 7.20 4.30 -0.54
C LYS A 716 6.73 4.51 0.89
N THR A 717 6.68 3.45 1.68
CA THR A 717 6.16 3.50 3.05
C THR A 717 7.11 4.09 4.09
N ALA A 718 8.40 4.27 3.77
CA ALA A 718 9.43 4.57 4.78
C ALA A 718 10.26 5.83 4.53
N LYS A 719 9.77 6.81 3.76
CA LYS A 719 10.46 8.10 3.69
C LYS A 719 9.60 9.28 4.08
N SER A 720 9.97 9.82 5.21
CA SER A 720 9.50 11.07 5.73
C SER A 720 10.50 12.20 5.38
N GLY A 721 10.14 13.04 4.39
CA GLY A 721 10.85 14.28 4.04
C GLY A 721 12.06 14.14 3.10
N THR A 722 11.86 14.34 1.80
CA THR A 722 12.93 14.76 0.86
C THR A 722 13.27 16.22 1.02
N TRP A 723 14.56 16.54 0.96
CA TRP A 723 15.05 17.91 0.80
C TRP A 723 15.35 18.15 -0.67
N PHE A 724 14.73 19.18 -1.23
CA PHE A 724 15.10 19.70 -2.54
C PHE A 724 15.70 21.09 -2.37
N VAL A 725 16.57 21.46 -3.31
CA VAL A 725 17.04 22.82 -3.44
C VAL A 725 16.29 23.40 -4.63
N ASP A 726 15.51 24.45 -4.42
CA ASP A 726 14.81 25.16 -5.50
C ASP A 726 15.81 25.92 -6.41
N ALA A 727 15.30 26.54 -7.48
CA ALA A 727 16.11 27.31 -8.42
C ALA A 727 16.84 28.50 -7.76
N ASP A 728 16.36 28.97 -6.61
CA ASP A 728 16.92 30.08 -5.83
C ASP A 728 17.88 29.62 -4.73
N GLY A 729 18.13 28.31 -4.60
CA GLY A 729 19.05 27.74 -3.61
C GLY A 729 18.42 27.45 -2.24
N ARG A 730 17.09 27.58 -2.07
CA ARG A 730 16.41 27.27 -0.79
C ARG A 730 16.20 25.78 -0.62
N ARG A 731 16.48 25.28 0.58
CA ARG A 731 16.16 23.90 0.98
C ARG A 731 14.69 23.78 1.36
N ILE A 732 13.93 23.03 0.58
CA ILE A 732 12.51 22.73 0.81
C ILE A 732 12.41 21.30 1.34
N ALA A 733 11.84 21.13 2.52
CA ALA A 733 11.47 19.82 3.06
C ALA A 733 10.00 19.53 2.75
N GLY A 734 9.73 18.34 2.23
CA GLY A 734 8.37 17.83 2.11
C GLY A 734 8.39 16.31 1.92
N ASP A 735 7.30 15.66 2.31
CA ASP A 735 7.10 14.25 2.03
C ASP A 735 6.67 14.11 0.57
N ASN A 736 7.40 13.32 -0.20
CA ASN A 736 7.11 13.05 -1.60
C ASN A 736 6.50 11.67 -1.81
N THR A 737 6.18 10.97 -0.72
CA THR A 737 5.61 9.62 -0.71
C THR A 737 4.10 9.68 -0.48
N ASP A 738 3.43 10.41 -1.36
CA ASP A 738 1.98 10.51 -1.27
C ASP A 738 1.31 9.17 -1.63
N HIS A 739 0.43 8.71 -0.75
CA HIS A 739 -0.32 7.47 -0.91
C HIS A 739 -1.76 7.71 -1.39
N SER A 740 -2.08 8.90 -1.90
CA SER A 740 -3.27 9.08 -2.75
C SER A 740 -3.05 8.50 -4.16
N PHE A 741 -1.77 8.25 -4.52
CA PHE A 741 -1.31 7.77 -5.84
C PHE A 741 -1.54 8.78 -6.97
N GLU A 742 -1.89 10.01 -6.62
CA GLU A 742 -1.98 11.12 -7.55
C GLU A 742 -0.60 11.73 -7.82
N ILE A 743 -0.42 12.22 -9.05
CA ILE A 743 0.76 12.99 -9.39
C ILE A 743 0.48 14.44 -9.00
N VAL A 744 1.41 15.03 -8.26
CA VAL A 744 1.35 16.46 -7.92
C VAL A 744 1.46 17.30 -9.20
N ASP A 745 0.38 18.00 -9.55
CA ASP A 745 0.38 18.94 -10.67
C ASP A 745 1.38 20.08 -10.48
N ILE A 746 1.99 20.50 -11.60
CA ILE A 746 2.84 21.70 -11.65
C ILE A 746 1.91 22.92 -11.65
N GLN A 747 1.90 23.67 -10.55
CA GLN A 747 1.08 24.86 -10.31
C GLN A 747 1.97 26.06 -9.91
N PRO A 748 1.82 27.23 -10.55
CA PRO A 748 2.60 28.43 -10.20
C PRO A 748 2.50 28.80 -8.71
N GLY A 749 3.65 29.05 -8.08
CA GLY A 749 3.72 29.60 -6.71
C GLY A 749 3.41 28.63 -5.57
N THR A 750 3.37 27.31 -5.84
CA THR A 750 3.08 26.30 -4.80
C THR A 750 4.33 25.67 -4.19
N ASP A 751 5.52 25.82 -4.80
CA ASP A 751 6.86 25.37 -4.35
C ASP A 751 6.92 24.00 -3.64
N GLN A 752 6.00 23.09 -3.96
CA GLN A 752 5.89 21.79 -3.28
C GLN A 752 6.70 20.74 -4.03
N PRO A 753 7.29 19.74 -3.34
CA PRO A 753 7.91 18.60 -4.02
C PRO A 753 6.94 17.84 -4.94
N ASN A 754 7.44 17.34 -6.08
CA ASN A 754 6.68 16.47 -6.98
C ASN A 754 7.52 15.29 -7.49
N THR A 755 6.86 14.37 -8.21
CA THR A 755 7.45 13.13 -8.72
C THR A 755 8.45 13.37 -9.84
N CYS A 756 8.24 14.40 -10.68
CA CYS A 756 9.12 14.80 -11.78
C CYS A 756 10.50 15.26 -11.27
N GLY A 757 10.55 15.91 -10.11
CA GLY A 757 11.75 16.44 -9.47
C GLY A 757 12.82 15.42 -9.12
N ALA A 758 12.47 14.12 -9.11
CA ALA A 758 13.41 13.03 -8.94
C ALA A 758 14.32 12.83 -10.17
N CYS A 759 13.82 13.13 -11.38
CA CYS A 759 14.56 12.98 -12.64
C CYS A 759 14.95 14.32 -13.25
N HIS A 760 14.11 15.34 -13.08
CA HIS A 760 14.29 16.66 -13.69
C HIS A 760 14.64 17.72 -12.65
N ALA A 761 15.89 18.19 -12.68
CA ALA A 761 16.34 19.26 -11.78
C ALA A 761 15.54 20.57 -11.94
N SER A 762 14.98 20.82 -13.13
CA SER A 762 14.13 21.99 -13.45
C SER A 762 12.70 21.88 -12.90
N PHE A 763 12.27 20.69 -12.49
CA PHE A 763 10.92 20.43 -11.96
C PHE A 763 10.99 19.88 -10.52
N ARG A 764 12.03 20.26 -9.75
CA ARG A 764 12.18 19.83 -8.34
C ARG A 764 10.99 20.22 -7.46
N THR A 765 10.30 21.29 -7.84
CA THR A 765 9.09 21.80 -7.21
C THR A 765 7.97 21.91 -8.23
N SER A 766 6.72 21.97 -7.75
CA SER A 766 5.53 22.21 -8.56
C SER A 766 5.47 23.60 -9.17
N SER A 767 6.41 24.50 -8.87
CA SER A 767 6.47 25.81 -9.53
C SER A 767 6.98 25.70 -10.97
N LEU A 768 6.32 26.39 -11.89
CA LEU A 768 6.84 26.57 -13.25
C LEU A 768 8.14 27.39 -13.20
N PRO A 769 9.23 26.95 -13.86
CA PRO A 769 10.43 27.76 -13.96
C PRO A 769 10.15 29.06 -14.72
N PRO A 770 10.88 30.16 -14.45
CA PRO A 770 10.68 31.42 -15.16
C PRO A 770 10.86 31.22 -16.68
N GLY A 771 9.77 31.37 -17.44
CA GLY A 771 9.76 31.28 -18.91
C GLY A 771 9.42 29.92 -19.52
N GLY A 772 8.86 28.98 -18.75
CA GLY A 772 8.23 27.77 -19.30
C GLY A 772 6.76 28.00 -19.64
N ASP A 773 6.43 27.99 -20.93
CA ASP A 773 5.06 27.83 -21.43
C ASP A 773 4.60 26.36 -21.32
#